data_AF-A0A949FSQ4-F1
#
_entry.id   AF-A0A949FSQ4-F1
#
_cell.length_a   1.000
_cell.length_b   1.000
_cell.length_c   1.000
_cell.angle_alpha   90.00
_cell.angle_beta   90.00
_cell.angle_gamma   90.00
#
_symmetry.space_group_name_H-M   'P 1'
#
loop_
_entity.id
_entity.type
_entity.pdbx_description
1 polymer ?
#
loop_
_entity_poly.entity_id
_entity_poly.type
_entity_poly.pdbx_seq_one_letter_code
_entity_poly.pdbx_strand_id
1 'polypeptide(L)'
;MSICVQLQHLTHYRYDRPVRLSPQLIRLCPSPACVTPLRHYDLRLDPEPSRLVWESDAWGNRCARAEFASPVTELRLWVDLSADIPQHPIPRAPLEAHGAQGPLQYGPVLQAELAPYRARASQPASPELLAYLGDWPLRPGATLGLLEALNQQVHQDIAYTHRAEPGVQTPEDTLRRRSGSCRDSAWLMVQLLRAAGMAARFVSGYLIQLRADQPGLEATPTVPQDGTELHAWCEVYLPGPGWVGLDTTSGQWAGYGHLALACAPEPPLAAPLTGSVDPCEVELRHEVRLQRLGTAQAAPQGAALPAAPPSSTAALAQDLHRIQPTQDSTMGLAFDEMRTGTNAVRPHYQSYAEWLDRQSLASMSVRREEAEVIFRRVGITFAVYGEKDEEGAGTERLIPFDLLPRIIPAAEWQAMQRGLVQRVTALNRFIHDVYHGQDILKAGVVPADEVLRNPQFRPEMVGLDVPGGVYAHIAGIDIVRAAQPDGRGTYHVLEDNLRVPSGVSYMLENRKMMMRLFPDLFALNRVAPVAHYPDLLLATLRSMAPGASNDPTVVVLTPGMHNSAYFEHAFLAQQMGVELVEGQDLFVREDRVYMRTTQGPKRVDVIYRRIDDDFLDPQAFRPDSSLGCAGLMRAYRTGNVALCNAIGTGVADDKSIYAYVPQMIEFYLGEKPLLDNVPTWRCREPESLAYVLAHLSELVVKEVHGAGGYGMLVGPASTRAEIEAFAQRIKAHPANYIAQPTLSLSTCPTFVEQGIAPRHIDLRPFVLSGKTVQVVPGGLTRVALKEGSLVVNSSQGGGTKDTWVLDA
;
A
#
# COMPACT_ATOMS: atom_id res chain seq x y z
N MET A 1 -32.30 -15.87 34.25
CA MET A 1 -32.83 -16.92 33.35
C MET A 1 -32.44 -16.53 31.93
N SER A 2 -31.96 -17.48 31.12
CA SER A 2 -31.58 -17.25 29.71
C SER A 2 -32.31 -18.24 28.81
N ILE A 3 -32.64 -17.83 27.60
CA ILE A 3 -33.32 -18.65 26.59
C ILE A 3 -32.30 -19.03 25.53
N CYS A 4 -32.14 -20.34 25.27
CA CYS A 4 -31.27 -20.83 24.22
C CYS A 4 -32.01 -20.80 22.88
N VAL A 5 -31.36 -20.26 21.86
CA VAL A 5 -31.90 -20.11 20.50
C VAL A 5 -30.91 -20.64 19.47
N GLN A 6 -31.43 -21.11 18.34
CA GLN A 6 -30.68 -21.45 17.15
C GLN A 6 -31.13 -20.55 15.99
N LEU A 7 -30.17 -19.92 15.33
CA LEU A 7 -30.34 -19.06 14.18
C LEU A 7 -29.67 -19.71 12.97
N GLN A 8 -30.43 -19.82 11.88
CA GLN A 8 -29.93 -20.26 10.59
C GLN A 8 -30.08 -19.12 9.58
N HIS A 9 -28.99 -18.76 8.91
CA HIS A 9 -28.97 -17.74 7.87
C HIS A 9 -28.50 -18.38 6.57
N LEU A 10 -29.18 -18.09 5.47
CA LEU A 10 -28.73 -18.33 4.10
C LEU A 10 -28.70 -17.02 3.31
N THR A 11 -27.53 -16.67 2.77
CA THR A 11 -27.43 -15.69 1.68
C THR A 11 -27.01 -16.43 0.40
N HIS A 12 -27.75 -16.22 -0.67
CA HIS A 12 -27.53 -16.87 -1.96
C HIS A 12 -27.46 -15.82 -3.07
N TYR A 13 -26.29 -15.73 -3.71
CA TYR A 13 -26.05 -14.97 -4.93
C TYR A 13 -26.11 -15.92 -6.11
N ARG A 14 -26.93 -15.60 -7.10
CA ARG A 14 -26.97 -16.30 -8.39
C ARG A 14 -26.60 -15.33 -9.49
N TYR A 15 -25.60 -15.71 -10.28
CA TYR A 15 -25.09 -14.91 -11.37
C TYR A 15 -25.69 -15.39 -12.70
N ASP A 16 -25.93 -14.47 -13.62
CA ASP A 16 -26.46 -14.76 -14.95
C ASP A 16 -25.48 -15.55 -15.84
N ARG A 17 -24.19 -15.55 -15.47
CA ARG A 17 -23.09 -16.26 -16.15
C ARG A 17 -22.02 -16.70 -15.15
N PRO A 18 -21.08 -17.59 -15.53
CA PRO A 18 -19.91 -17.87 -14.70
C PRO A 18 -19.06 -16.61 -14.51
N VAL A 19 -18.79 -16.26 -13.26
CA VAL A 19 -18.06 -15.04 -12.87
C VAL A 19 -16.89 -15.39 -11.95
N ARG A 20 -15.78 -14.67 -12.09
CA ARG A 20 -14.69 -14.73 -11.12
C ARG A 20 -15.02 -13.86 -9.92
N LEU A 21 -14.75 -14.40 -8.74
CA LEU A 21 -14.87 -13.69 -7.48
C LEU A 21 -13.48 -13.29 -7.02
N SER A 22 -13.29 -12.02 -6.66
CA SER A 22 -12.13 -11.65 -5.83
C SER A 22 -12.23 -12.36 -4.47
N PRO A 23 -11.19 -12.31 -3.62
CA PRO A 23 -11.32 -12.74 -2.23
C PRO A 23 -12.55 -12.07 -1.59
N GLN A 24 -13.47 -12.89 -1.09
CA GLN A 24 -14.72 -12.47 -0.47
C GLN A 24 -14.52 -12.40 1.04
N LEU A 25 -14.75 -11.24 1.63
CA LEU A 25 -14.67 -11.01 3.06
C LEU A 25 -16.06 -11.07 3.68
N ILE A 26 -16.30 -12.09 4.49
CA ILE A 26 -17.59 -12.45 5.08
C ILE A 26 -17.60 -12.06 6.56
N ARG A 27 -18.50 -11.18 6.96
CA ARG A 27 -18.66 -10.66 8.33
C ARG A 27 -19.96 -11.15 8.96
N LEU A 28 -20.20 -12.46 8.88
CA LEU A 28 -21.39 -13.09 9.44
C LEU A 28 -21.12 -13.83 10.75
N CYS A 29 -19.89 -13.75 11.27
CA CYS A 29 -19.53 -14.25 12.59
C CYS A 29 -19.70 -13.12 13.62
N PRO A 30 -20.35 -13.36 14.77
CA PRO A 30 -20.45 -12.33 15.79
C PRO A 30 -19.08 -11.78 16.21
N SER A 31 -19.03 -10.45 16.31
CA SER A 31 -17.86 -9.72 16.74
C SER A 31 -17.45 -10.14 18.16
N PRO A 32 -16.15 -10.12 18.50
CA PRO A 32 -15.70 -10.26 19.89
C PRO A 32 -16.33 -9.25 20.86
N ALA A 33 -16.83 -8.12 20.35
CA ALA A 33 -17.57 -7.13 21.13
C ALA A 33 -19.03 -7.54 21.44
N CYS A 34 -19.54 -8.62 20.83
CA CYS A 34 -20.87 -9.14 21.10
C CYS A 34 -20.97 -9.64 22.54
N VAL A 35 -21.85 -9.02 23.33
CA VAL A 35 -22.06 -9.36 24.75
C VAL A 35 -22.92 -10.60 24.96
N THR A 36 -23.59 -11.08 23.91
CA THR A 36 -24.47 -12.24 23.95
C THR A 36 -23.67 -13.53 23.98
N PRO A 37 -23.83 -14.39 25.01
CA PRO A 37 -23.10 -15.64 25.10
C PRO A 37 -23.42 -16.58 23.92
N LEU A 38 -22.39 -16.92 23.14
CA LEU A 38 -22.50 -17.84 22.01
C LEU A 38 -22.16 -19.26 22.44
N ARG A 39 -22.94 -20.23 21.99
CA ARG A 39 -22.69 -21.66 22.21
C ARG A 39 -22.03 -22.30 21.00
N HIS A 40 -22.50 -21.96 19.81
CA HIS A 40 -22.04 -22.56 18.56
C HIS A 40 -22.10 -21.54 17.44
N TYR A 41 -21.17 -21.69 16.49
CA TYR A 41 -21.15 -20.96 15.23
C TYR A 41 -20.50 -21.85 14.18
N ASP A 42 -21.14 -21.95 13.01
CA ASP A 42 -20.64 -22.62 11.82
C ASP A 42 -20.92 -21.76 10.59
N LEU A 43 -19.96 -21.72 9.66
CA LEU A 43 -20.06 -21.03 8.38
C LEU A 43 -19.76 -22.02 7.27
N ARG A 44 -20.70 -22.22 6.36
CA ARG A 44 -20.52 -23.05 5.17
C ARG A 44 -20.67 -22.23 3.91
N LEU A 45 -19.87 -22.58 2.90
CA LEU A 45 -19.83 -21.91 1.62
C LEU A 45 -19.99 -22.95 0.51
N ASP A 46 -20.78 -22.60 -0.51
CA ASP A 46 -20.96 -23.39 -1.73
C ASP A 46 -20.89 -22.44 -2.93
N PRO A 47 -19.99 -22.67 -3.90
CA PRO A 47 -19.00 -23.75 -3.94
C PRO A 47 -18.00 -23.66 -2.77
N GLU A 48 -17.35 -24.77 -2.45
CA GLU A 48 -16.32 -24.78 -1.40
C GLU A 48 -15.14 -23.89 -1.84
N PRO A 49 -14.70 -22.94 -1.00
CA PRO A 49 -13.61 -22.06 -1.38
C PRO A 49 -12.31 -22.87 -1.47
N SER A 50 -11.46 -22.53 -2.44
CA SER A 50 -10.11 -23.09 -2.53
C SER A 50 -9.25 -22.70 -1.33
N ARG A 51 -9.61 -21.60 -0.65
CA ARG A 51 -9.00 -21.17 0.61
C ARG A 51 -9.99 -20.40 1.47
N LEU A 52 -10.10 -20.78 2.74
CA LEU A 52 -10.89 -20.06 3.75
C LEU A 52 -9.97 -19.70 4.94
N VAL A 53 -9.84 -18.41 5.23
CA VAL A 53 -9.00 -17.90 6.33
C VAL A 53 -9.84 -17.03 7.25
N TRP A 54 -9.77 -17.29 8.56
CA TRP A 54 -10.38 -16.42 9.57
C TRP A 54 -9.41 -15.32 9.97
N GLU A 55 -9.85 -14.06 9.89
CA GLU A 55 -9.07 -12.88 10.24
C GLU A 55 -9.87 -11.92 11.14
N SER A 56 -9.18 -10.97 11.78
CA SER A 56 -9.83 -9.85 12.48
C SER A 56 -9.55 -8.56 11.72
N ASP A 57 -10.59 -7.75 11.48
CA ASP A 57 -10.40 -6.44 10.86
C ASP A 57 -9.95 -5.37 11.89
N ALA A 58 -9.77 -4.11 11.45
CA ALA A 58 -9.13 -3.08 12.30
C ALA A 58 -10.11 -2.47 13.28
N TRP A 59 -11.38 -2.85 13.20
CA TRP A 59 -12.42 -2.48 14.13
C TRP A 59 -12.72 -3.65 15.09
N GLY A 60 -11.93 -4.73 14.98
CA GLY A 60 -12.01 -5.92 15.82
C GLY A 60 -13.02 -6.96 15.35
N ASN A 61 -13.62 -6.81 14.17
CA ASN A 61 -14.64 -7.77 13.71
C ASN A 61 -14.01 -9.05 13.21
N ARG A 62 -14.67 -10.19 13.51
CA ARG A 62 -14.24 -11.51 13.05
C ARG A 62 -14.77 -11.76 11.65
N CYS A 63 -13.88 -11.94 10.69
CA CYS A 63 -14.19 -12.06 9.27
C CYS A 63 -13.65 -13.36 8.70
N ALA A 64 -14.38 -14.01 7.80
CA ALA A 64 -13.86 -15.11 6.98
C ALA A 64 -13.51 -14.59 5.58
N ARG A 65 -12.26 -14.76 5.16
CA ARG A 65 -11.80 -14.48 3.80
C ARG A 65 -11.86 -15.77 2.99
N ALA A 66 -12.74 -15.82 2.00
CA ALA A 66 -12.95 -16.94 1.10
C ALA A 66 -12.40 -16.62 -0.30
N GLU A 67 -11.56 -17.50 -0.85
CA GLU A 67 -11.01 -17.42 -2.20
C GLU A 67 -11.55 -18.57 -3.04
N PHE A 68 -11.87 -18.30 -4.31
CA PHE A 68 -12.43 -19.27 -5.26
C PHE A 68 -11.50 -19.39 -6.47
N ALA A 69 -10.98 -20.59 -6.71
CA ALA A 69 -10.02 -20.83 -7.81
C ALA A 69 -10.67 -20.84 -9.19
N SER A 70 -11.97 -21.15 -9.27
CA SER A 70 -12.69 -21.29 -10.53
C SER A 70 -13.87 -20.31 -10.61
N PRO A 71 -14.26 -19.84 -11.80
CA PRO A 71 -15.47 -19.07 -11.99
C PRO A 71 -16.69 -19.82 -11.44
N VAL A 72 -17.61 -19.08 -10.83
CA VAL A 72 -18.81 -19.64 -10.18
C VAL A 72 -20.06 -19.04 -10.81
N THR A 73 -21.16 -19.80 -10.82
CA THR A 73 -22.49 -19.30 -11.23
C THR A 73 -23.39 -19.01 -10.03
N GLU A 74 -23.02 -19.50 -8.86
CA GLU A 74 -23.70 -19.23 -7.60
C GLU A 74 -22.70 -19.14 -6.46
N LEU A 75 -23.05 -18.37 -5.43
CA LEU A 75 -22.35 -18.30 -4.15
C LEU A 75 -23.39 -18.35 -3.03
N ARG A 76 -23.32 -19.38 -2.20
CA ARG A 76 -24.20 -19.58 -1.06
C ARG A 76 -23.40 -19.55 0.23
N LEU A 77 -23.93 -18.84 1.22
CA LEU A 77 -23.35 -18.68 2.55
C LEU A 77 -24.39 -19.14 3.56
N TRP A 78 -24.10 -20.23 4.28
CA TRP A 78 -24.91 -20.68 5.40
C TRP A 78 -24.21 -20.37 6.71
N VAL A 79 -24.95 -19.76 7.64
CA VAL A 79 -24.54 -19.65 9.03
C VAL A 79 -25.50 -20.44 9.89
N ASP A 80 -24.97 -21.30 10.76
CA ASP A 80 -25.69 -21.93 11.85
C ASP A 80 -25.08 -21.44 13.17
N LEU A 81 -25.90 -20.83 14.02
CA LEU A 81 -25.47 -20.18 15.25
C LEU A 81 -26.42 -20.57 16.37
N SER A 82 -25.90 -20.92 17.55
CA SER A 82 -26.71 -20.95 18.77
C SER A 82 -26.16 -20.02 19.85
N ALA A 83 -27.08 -19.38 20.57
CA ALA A 83 -26.77 -18.37 21.56
C ALA A 83 -27.73 -18.47 22.76
N ASP A 84 -27.25 -18.06 23.93
CA ASP A 84 -28.10 -17.85 25.10
C ASP A 84 -28.49 -16.38 25.15
N ILE A 85 -29.79 -16.10 25.23
CA ILE A 85 -30.35 -14.75 25.35
C ILE A 85 -30.81 -14.53 26.80
N PRO A 86 -30.01 -13.85 27.64
CA PRO A 86 -30.43 -13.51 28.98
C PRO A 86 -31.64 -12.59 28.99
N GLN A 87 -32.58 -12.85 29.90
CA GLN A 87 -33.84 -12.10 30.05
C GLN A 87 -33.73 -10.94 31.05
N HIS A 88 -32.55 -10.30 31.11
CA HIS A 88 -32.28 -9.16 31.98
C HIS A 88 -31.44 -8.12 31.22
N PRO A 89 -31.45 -6.84 31.63
CA PRO A 89 -30.65 -5.81 30.99
C PRO A 89 -29.15 -6.12 31.07
N ILE A 90 -28.39 -5.67 30.06
CA ILE A 90 -26.93 -5.77 30.08
C ILE A 90 -26.40 -4.91 31.24
N PRO A 91 -25.64 -5.48 32.20
CA PRO A 91 -25.05 -4.70 33.28
C PRO A 91 -24.00 -3.74 32.71
N ARG A 92 -24.11 -2.45 33.07
CA ARG A 92 -23.17 -1.41 32.63
C ARG A 92 -22.28 -1.00 33.79
N ALA A 93 -20.99 -0.84 33.51
CA ALA A 93 -20.10 -0.12 34.43
C ALA A 93 -20.65 1.31 34.66
N PRO A 94 -20.40 1.92 35.83
CA PRO A 94 -20.76 3.32 36.03
C PRO A 94 -19.98 4.20 35.05
N LEU A 95 -20.66 5.24 34.54
CA LEU A 95 -20.04 6.28 33.71
C LEU A 95 -19.04 7.07 34.57
N GLU A 96 -17.86 7.35 34.04
CA GLU A 96 -16.87 8.15 34.76
C GLU A 96 -17.41 9.54 35.10
N ALA A 97 -16.96 10.11 36.22
CA ALA A 97 -17.51 11.36 36.78
C ALA A 97 -17.49 12.53 35.78
N HIS A 98 -16.46 12.62 34.94
CA HIS A 98 -16.31 13.67 33.92
C HIS A 98 -17.27 13.51 32.73
N GLY A 99 -17.88 12.33 32.56
CA GLY A 99 -18.86 12.05 31.52
C GLY A 99 -20.30 11.90 32.02
N ALA A 100 -20.53 11.98 33.34
CA ALA A 100 -21.84 11.74 33.95
C ALA A 100 -22.90 12.79 33.60
N GLN A 101 -22.49 14.03 33.35
CA GLN A 101 -23.35 15.15 32.94
C GLN A 101 -22.96 15.60 31.52
N GLY A 102 -23.97 15.82 30.67
CA GLY A 102 -23.78 16.19 29.28
C GLY A 102 -23.54 17.69 29.04
N PRO A 103 -22.96 18.06 27.88
CA PRO A 103 -22.48 17.17 26.81
C PRO A 103 -21.19 16.43 27.19
N LEU A 104 -21.11 15.14 26.83
CA LEU A 104 -19.93 14.32 27.06
C LEU A 104 -18.73 14.89 26.31
N GLN A 105 -17.68 15.26 27.05
CA GLN A 105 -16.41 15.68 26.48
C GLN A 105 -15.33 14.65 26.79
N TYR A 106 -14.66 14.19 25.76
CA TYR A 106 -13.50 13.32 25.93
C TYR A 106 -12.26 14.15 26.26
N GLY A 107 -11.41 13.65 27.15
CA GLY A 107 -10.05 14.18 27.32
C GLY A 107 -9.22 14.04 26.03
N PRO A 108 -8.12 14.82 25.88
CA PRO A 108 -7.36 14.90 24.63
C PRO A 108 -6.80 13.55 24.14
N VAL A 109 -6.44 12.66 25.06
CA VAL A 109 -5.95 11.31 24.74
C VAL A 109 -7.05 10.48 24.07
N LEU A 110 -8.19 10.35 24.75
CA LEU A 110 -9.33 9.58 24.25
C LEU A 110 -9.93 10.21 22.98
N GLN A 111 -9.84 11.54 22.82
CA GLN A 111 -10.19 12.22 21.57
C GLN A 111 -9.34 11.75 20.38
N ALA A 112 -8.02 11.54 20.59
CA ALA A 112 -7.11 11.07 19.55
C ALA A 112 -7.35 9.58 19.25
N GLU A 113 -7.53 8.75 20.28
CA GLU A 113 -7.81 7.32 20.14
C GLU A 113 -9.13 7.04 19.40
N LEU A 114 -10.16 7.86 19.69
CA LEU A 114 -11.47 7.74 19.07
C LEU A 114 -11.63 8.56 17.77
N ALA A 115 -10.57 9.18 17.27
CA ALA A 115 -10.62 10.06 16.09
C ALA A 115 -11.31 9.43 14.86
N PRO A 116 -11.14 8.13 14.53
CA PRO A 116 -11.84 7.50 13.40
C PRO A 116 -13.36 7.46 13.54
N TYR A 117 -13.89 7.58 14.76
CA TYR A 117 -15.31 7.47 15.10
C TYR A 117 -15.97 8.81 15.42
N ARG A 118 -15.22 9.92 15.31
CA ARG A 118 -15.70 11.29 15.57
C ARG A 118 -15.90 12.05 14.26
N ALA A 119 -16.52 13.23 14.33
CA ALA A 119 -16.64 14.12 13.17
C ALA A 119 -15.26 14.48 12.61
N ARG A 120 -15.12 14.45 11.28
CA ARG A 120 -13.88 14.77 10.58
C ARG A 120 -13.86 16.26 10.22
N ALA A 121 -12.74 16.94 10.48
CA ALA A 121 -12.59 18.35 10.10
C ALA A 121 -12.75 18.59 8.58
N SER A 122 -12.40 17.60 7.76
CA SER A 122 -12.54 17.64 6.30
C SER A 122 -13.96 17.38 5.79
N GLN A 123 -14.89 16.97 6.66
CA GLN A 123 -16.29 16.66 6.33
C GLN A 123 -17.19 17.21 7.45
N PRO A 124 -17.42 18.54 7.49
CA PRO A 124 -18.26 19.15 8.50
C PRO A 124 -19.71 18.67 8.40
N ALA A 125 -20.43 18.68 9.53
CA ALA A 125 -21.85 18.37 9.58
C ALA A 125 -22.65 19.35 8.70
N SER A 126 -23.64 18.83 7.98
CA SER A 126 -24.52 19.65 7.14
C SER A 126 -25.39 20.60 7.98
N PRO A 127 -25.82 21.75 7.42
CA PRO A 127 -26.75 22.64 8.08
C PRO A 127 -28.06 21.96 8.50
N GLU A 128 -28.57 21.02 7.69
CA GLU A 128 -29.78 20.26 7.97
C GLU A 128 -29.62 19.34 9.19
N LEU A 129 -28.48 18.64 9.27
CA LEU A 129 -28.15 17.78 10.41
C LEU A 129 -27.99 18.60 11.69
N LEU A 130 -27.30 19.74 11.61
CA LEU A 130 -27.13 20.67 12.75
C LEU A 130 -28.47 21.29 13.18
N ALA A 131 -29.36 21.62 12.25
CA ALA A 131 -30.68 22.15 12.55
C ALA A 131 -31.56 21.11 13.26
N TYR A 132 -31.49 19.84 12.86
CA TYR A 132 -32.20 18.75 13.52
C TYR A 132 -31.63 18.45 14.92
N LEU A 133 -30.30 18.49 15.06
CA LEU A 133 -29.62 18.32 16.35
C LEU A 133 -29.93 19.47 17.32
N GLY A 134 -30.09 20.68 16.80
CA GLY A 134 -30.52 21.86 17.55
C GLY A 134 -29.60 22.18 18.73
N ASP A 135 -30.21 22.45 19.89
CA ASP A 135 -29.51 22.77 21.13
C ASP A 135 -29.08 21.53 21.94
N TRP A 136 -29.31 20.31 21.42
CA TRP A 136 -28.99 19.07 22.14
C TRP A 136 -27.56 19.03 22.73
N PRO A 137 -26.50 19.48 22.01
CA PRO A 137 -25.14 19.49 22.54
C PRO A 137 -24.94 20.47 23.71
N LEU A 138 -25.90 21.32 24.02
CA LEU A 138 -25.85 22.30 25.10
C LEU A 138 -26.83 21.97 26.24
N ARG A 139 -27.66 20.93 26.10
CA ARG A 139 -28.69 20.59 27.09
C ARG A 139 -28.06 20.05 28.37
N PRO A 140 -28.38 20.62 29.55
CA PRO A 140 -27.93 20.08 30.82
C PRO A 140 -28.69 18.80 31.16
N GLY A 141 -28.00 17.81 31.73
CA GLY A 141 -28.63 16.58 32.21
C GLY A 141 -27.69 15.39 32.22
N ALA A 142 -28.17 14.26 32.75
CA ALA A 142 -27.41 13.02 32.76
C ALA A 142 -27.20 12.52 31.32
N THR A 143 -25.94 12.24 30.94
CA THR A 143 -25.56 11.84 29.57
C THR A 143 -26.39 10.68 29.03
N LEU A 144 -26.65 9.65 29.84
CA LEU A 144 -27.47 8.51 29.44
C LEU A 144 -28.92 8.91 29.14
N GLY A 145 -29.52 9.79 29.95
CA GLY A 145 -30.88 10.29 29.72
C GLY A 145 -30.98 11.15 28.46
N LEU A 146 -29.95 11.96 28.17
CA LEU A 146 -29.89 12.75 26.94
C LEU A 146 -29.77 11.87 25.68
N LEU A 147 -28.97 10.80 25.73
CA LEU A 147 -28.84 9.83 24.65
C LEU A 147 -30.14 9.06 24.39
N GLU A 148 -30.81 8.65 25.46
CA GLU A 148 -32.11 7.98 25.37
C GLU A 148 -33.17 8.91 24.75
N ALA A 149 -33.23 10.17 25.19
CA ALA A 149 -34.14 11.16 24.61
C ALA A 149 -33.87 11.41 23.11
N LEU A 150 -32.59 11.50 22.70
CA LEU A 150 -32.24 11.65 21.28
C LEU A 150 -32.63 10.43 20.45
N ASN A 151 -32.42 9.23 21.00
CA ASN A 151 -32.79 7.98 20.33
C ASN A 151 -34.31 7.84 20.15
N GLN A 152 -35.08 8.19 21.17
CA GLN A 152 -36.54 8.24 21.08
C GLN A 152 -37.02 9.29 20.09
N GLN A 153 -36.37 10.47 20.03
CA GLN A 153 -36.70 11.50 19.06
C GLN A 153 -36.48 10.99 17.62
N VAL A 154 -35.32 10.41 17.30
CA VAL A 154 -35.05 9.85 15.97
C VAL A 154 -36.04 8.73 15.62
N HIS A 155 -36.39 7.87 16.58
CA HIS A 155 -37.40 6.83 16.39
C HIS A 155 -38.79 7.40 16.05
N GLN A 156 -39.21 8.48 16.71
CA GLN A 156 -40.51 9.11 16.48
C GLN A 156 -40.57 9.87 15.15
N ASP A 157 -39.46 10.51 14.77
CA ASP A 157 -39.41 11.40 13.61
C ASP A 157 -39.12 10.67 12.29
N ILE A 158 -38.51 9.47 12.34
CA ILE A 158 -38.12 8.69 11.15
C ILE A 158 -38.94 7.40 11.06
N ALA A 159 -39.88 7.36 10.12
CA ALA A 159 -40.70 6.17 9.87
C ALA A 159 -39.87 5.00 9.30
N TYR A 160 -39.99 3.82 9.91
CA TYR A 160 -39.31 2.62 9.42
C TYR A 160 -39.94 2.10 8.12
N THR A 161 -39.09 1.81 7.13
CA THR A 161 -39.49 1.27 5.83
C THR A 161 -38.52 0.17 5.38
N HIS A 162 -39.03 -0.92 4.80
CA HIS A 162 -38.19 -1.91 4.14
C HIS A 162 -37.80 -1.40 2.74
N ARG A 163 -36.50 -1.41 2.44
CA ARG A 163 -35.95 -0.93 1.18
C ARG A 163 -35.12 -2.02 0.52
N ALA A 164 -35.38 -2.26 -0.77
CA ALA A 164 -34.61 -3.20 -1.60
C ALA A 164 -33.36 -2.56 -2.24
N GLU A 165 -33.29 -1.22 -2.26
CA GLU A 165 -32.17 -0.49 -2.87
C GLU A 165 -30.85 -0.77 -2.10
N PRO A 166 -29.71 -0.91 -2.78
CA PRO A 166 -28.42 -1.06 -2.12
C PRO A 166 -27.93 0.26 -1.48
N GLY A 167 -27.02 0.15 -0.52
CA GLY A 167 -26.39 1.31 0.15
C GLY A 167 -27.21 1.94 1.28
N VAL A 168 -26.66 2.97 1.91
CA VAL A 168 -27.29 3.69 3.04
C VAL A 168 -27.62 5.10 2.60
N GLN A 169 -28.79 5.61 3.00
CA GLN A 169 -29.16 7.01 2.75
C GLN A 169 -28.16 7.95 3.41
N THR A 170 -27.95 9.11 2.79
CA THR A 170 -27.28 10.21 3.49
C THR A 170 -28.15 10.66 4.68
N PRO A 171 -27.56 11.17 5.78
CA PRO A 171 -28.34 11.72 6.88
C PRO A 171 -29.35 12.78 6.43
N GLU A 172 -28.98 13.60 5.44
CA GLU A 172 -29.80 14.65 4.85
C GLU A 172 -31.02 14.06 4.12
N ASP A 173 -30.83 12.98 3.36
CA ASP A 173 -31.93 12.28 2.70
C ASP A 173 -32.88 11.65 3.71
N THR A 174 -32.34 11.00 4.75
CA THR A 174 -33.16 10.38 5.82
C THR A 174 -34.01 11.44 6.52
N LEU A 175 -33.43 12.59 6.88
CA LEU A 175 -34.15 13.71 7.50
C LEU A 175 -35.19 14.34 6.56
N ARG A 176 -34.86 14.50 5.27
CA ARG A 176 -35.78 15.08 4.28
C ARG A 176 -36.97 14.19 4.01
N ARG A 177 -36.74 12.87 3.90
CA ARG A 177 -37.79 11.88 3.64
C ARG A 177 -38.60 11.55 4.89
N ARG A 178 -38.02 11.75 6.08
CA ARG A 178 -38.59 11.30 7.36
C ARG A 178 -38.91 9.80 7.37
N SER A 179 -38.14 9.03 6.60
CA SER A 179 -38.32 7.58 6.50
C SER A 179 -37.06 6.89 6.02
N GLY A 180 -36.78 5.68 6.51
CA GLY A 180 -35.66 4.88 6.06
C GLY A 180 -35.70 3.46 6.64
N SER A 181 -34.76 2.61 6.23
CA SER A 181 -34.55 1.31 6.87
C SER A 181 -33.63 1.43 8.08
N CYS A 182 -33.43 0.34 8.83
CA CYS A 182 -32.61 0.33 10.05
C CYS A 182 -31.19 0.89 9.83
N ARG A 183 -30.58 0.63 8.67
CA ARG A 183 -29.26 1.19 8.29
C ARG A 183 -29.29 2.71 8.12
N ASP A 184 -30.39 3.28 7.64
CA ASP A 184 -30.49 4.70 7.34
C ASP A 184 -30.63 5.50 8.64
N SER A 185 -31.51 5.05 9.55
CA SER A 185 -31.72 5.67 10.86
C SER A 185 -30.51 5.47 11.79
N ALA A 186 -29.87 4.29 11.75
CA ALA A 186 -28.63 4.05 12.47
C ALA A 186 -27.50 4.99 12.02
N TRP A 187 -27.35 5.19 10.70
CA TRP A 187 -26.33 6.09 10.17
C TRP A 187 -26.61 7.56 10.47
N LEU A 188 -27.87 7.99 10.41
CA LEU A 188 -28.29 9.31 10.89
C LEU A 188 -27.88 9.52 12.37
N MET A 189 -28.15 8.55 13.24
CA MET A 189 -27.77 8.64 14.66
C MET A 189 -26.25 8.73 14.86
N VAL A 190 -25.45 7.92 14.13
CA VAL A 190 -23.99 8.02 14.19
C VAL A 190 -23.52 9.44 13.86
N GLN A 191 -24.08 10.04 12.81
CA GLN A 191 -23.69 11.38 12.37
C GLN A 191 -24.18 12.48 13.32
N LEU A 192 -25.36 12.34 13.93
CA LEU A 192 -25.85 13.26 14.97
C LEU A 192 -24.92 13.28 16.19
N LEU A 193 -24.52 12.09 16.67
CA LEU A 193 -23.62 11.97 17.83
C LEU A 193 -22.22 12.50 17.51
N ARG A 194 -21.71 12.26 16.29
CA ARG A 194 -20.45 12.84 15.82
C ARG A 194 -20.50 14.36 15.76
N ALA A 195 -21.59 14.93 15.25
CA ALA A 195 -21.80 16.37 15.22
C ALA A 195 -21.89 16.97 16.63
N ALA A 196 -22.40 16.22 17.61
CA ALA A 196 -22.37 16.58 19.02
C ALA A 196 -20.99 16.38 19.70
N GLY A 197 -19.95 15.99 18.95
CA GLY A 197 -18.58 15.81 19.44
C GLY A 197 -18.28 14.42 20.02
N MET A 198 -19.28 13.53 20.05
CA MET A 198 -19.17 12.17 20.56
C MET A 198 -18.58 11.20 19.53
N ALA A 199 -18.02 10.09 20.00
CA ALA A 199 -17.51 9.03 19.16
C ALA A 199 -18.61 7.99 18.96
N ALA A 200 -19.00 7.78 17.70
CA ALA A 200 -20.05 6.84 17.33
C ALA A 200 -19.66 6.01 16.11
N ARG A 201 -20.15 4.77 16.07
CA ARG A 201 -19.87 3.79 15.01
C ARG A 201 -21.14 3.07 14.56
N PHE A 202 -21.12 2.65 13.31
CA PHE A 202 -22.19 1.89 12.69
C PHE A 202 -22.03 0.40 13.01
N VAL A 203 -23.13 -0.29 13.34
CA VAL A 203 -23.13 -1.72 13.62
C VAL A 203 -24.12 -2.43 12.70
N SER A 204 -23.68 -3.54 12.11
CA SER A 204 -24.50 -4.49 11.36
C SER A 204 -24.51 -5.82 12.11
N GLY A 205 -25.69 -6.42 12.28
CA GLY A 205 -25.79 -7.70 12.97
C GLY A 205 -27.14 -8.39 12.88
N TYR A 206 -27.42 -9.30 13.80
CA TYR A 206 -28.74 -9.91 13.96
C TYR A 206 -29.52 -9.25 15.10
N LEU A 207 -30.81 -9.06 14.89
CA LEU A 207 -31.75 -8.73 15.96
C LEU A 207 -32.63 -9.95 16.23
N ILE A 208 -32.47 -10.54 17.41
CA ILE A 208 -33.29 -11.64 17.93
C ILE A 208 -34.32 -11.06 18.89
N GLN A 209 -35.59 -11.23 18.57
CA GLN A 209 -36.71 -10.83 19.42
C GLN A 209 -37.47 -12.07 19.86
N LEU A 210 -37.66 -12.22 21.16
CA LEU A 210 -38.32 -13.37 21.76
C LEU A 210 -39.66 -12.96 22.33
N ARG A 211 -40.68 -13.79 22.07
CA ARG A 211 -41.98 -13.69 22.73
C ARG A 211 -41.79 -13.96 24.22
N ALA A 212 -42.39 -13.13 25.07
CA ALA A 212 -42.37 -13.35 26.51
C ALA A 212 -43.15 -14.63 26.88
N ASP A 213 -42.58 -15.44 27.78
CA ASP A 213 -43.23 -16.66 28.28
C ASP A 213 -44.32 -16.37 29.32
N GLN A 214 -44.31 -15.17 29.91
CA GLN A 214 -45.36 -14.66 30.81
C GLN A 214 -45.68 -13.19 30.47
N PRO A 215 -46.96 -12.81 30.35
CA PRO A 215 -47.34 -11.41 30.17
C PRO A 215 -47.02 -10.61 31.45
N GLY A 216 -46.19 -9.57 31.35
CA GLY A 216 -46.00 -8.58 32.45
C GLY A 216 -44.56 -8.34 32.98
N LEU A 217 -43.51 -8.87 32.36
CA LEU A 217 -42.11 -8.48 32.67
C LEU A 217 -41.68 -7.31 31.78
N GLU A 218 -41.80 -6.09 32.30
CA GLU A 218 -41.69 -4.77 31.62
C GLU A 218 -40.28 -4.36 31.12
N ALA A 219 -39.44 -5.27 30.61
CA ALA A 219 -38.08 -4.90 30.17
C ALA A 219 -37.84 -4.91 28.65
N THR A 220 -38.76 -5.44 27.84
CA THR A 220 -38.56 -5.55 26.37
C THR A 220 -39.91 -5.52 25.63
N PRO A 221 -40.01 -4.91 24.44
CA PRO A 221 -41.21 -4.99 23.61
C PRO A 221 -41.57 -6.46 23.36
N THR A 222 -42.75 -6.87 23.80
CA THR A 222 -43.21 -8.24 23.59
C THR A 222 -43.63 -8.43 22.14
N VAL A 223 -42.83 -9.18 21.37
CA VAL A 223 -43.21 -9.59 20.02
C VAL A 223 -44.22 -10.75 20.06
N PRO A 224 -45.16 -10.81 19.11
CA PRO A 224 -46.21 -11.85 19.10
C PRO A 224 -45.67 -13.26 18.82
N GLN A 225 -44.50 -13.36 18.20
CA GLN A 225 -43.78 -14.59 17.90
C GLN A 225 -42.27 -14.33 17.95
N ASP A 226 -41.51 -15.39 18.16
CA ASP A 226 -40.05 -15.33 18.06
C ASP A 226 -39.65 -14.97 16.63
N GLY A 227 -38.74 -14.00 16.49
CA GLY A 227 -38.33 -13.46 15.21
C GLY A 227 -36.85 -13.13 15.18
N THR A 228 -36.28 -13.18 13.98
CA THR A 228 -34.92 -12.73 13.73
C THR A 228 -34.84 -12.03 12.39
N GLU A 229 -34.02 -10.99 12.32
CA GLU A 229 -33.70 -10.30 11.06
C GLU A 229 -32.27 -9.79 11.07
N LEU A 230 -31.75 -9.48 9.88
CA LEU A 230 -30.56 -8.64 9.75
C LEU A 230 -30.94 -7.22 10.14
N HIS A 231 -30.14 -6.63 11.02
CA HIS A 231 -30.42 -5.34 11.62
C HIS A 231 -29.18 -4.45 11.68
N ALA A 232 -29.40 -3.15 11.82
CA ALA A 232 -28.35 -2.18 12.02
C ALA A 232 -28.71 -1.18 13.12
N TRP A 233 -27.70 -0.78 13.91
CA TRP A 233 -27.86 0.17 15.00
C TRP A 233 -26.60 1.02 15.18
N CYS A 234 -26.69 2.05 16.04
CA CYS A 234 -25.57 2.92 16.36
C CYS A 234 -24.92 2.47 17.68
N GLU A 235 -23.60 2.49 17.77
CA GLU A 235 -22.89 2.39 19.06
C GLU A 235 -22.16 3.69 19.39
N VAL A 236 -22.27 4.14 20.63
CA VAL A 236 -21.57 5.32 21.16
C VAL A 236 -20.56 4.90 22.22
N TYR A 237 -19.38 5.51 22.21
CA TYR A 237 -18.35 5.24 23.22
C TYR A 237 -18.55 6.11 24.46
N LEU A 238 -18.66 5.46 25.62
CA LEU A 238 -18.82 6.07 26.93
C LEU A 238 -17.66 5.68 27.86
N PRO A 239 -16.94 6.63 28.49
CA PRO A 239 -15.87 6.32 29.45
C PRO A 239 -16.37 5.50 30.65
N GLY A 240 -15.82 4.30 30.85
CA GLY A 240 -16.33 3.31 31.79
C GLY A 240 -17.12 2.19 31.08
N PRO A 241 -18.38 2.42 30.65
CA PRO A 241 -19.19 1.40 29.97
C PRO A 241 -18.61 0.86 28.65
N GLY A 242 -17.77 1.65 27.95
CA GLY A 242 -17.27 1.31 26.62
C GLY A 242 -18.29 1.60 25.51
N TRP A 243 -18.33 0.75 24.48
CA TRP A 243 -19.29 0.88 23.38
C TRP A 243 -20.69 0.43 23.81
N VAL A 244 -21.67 1.32 23.67
CA VAL A 244 -23.06 1.06 24.05
C VAL A 244 -23.99 1.28 22.86
N GLY A 245 -24.85 0.31 22.58
CA GLY A 245 -25.75 0.33 21.42
C GLY A 245 -27.07 1.09 21.66
N LEU A 246 -27.48 1.83 20.63
CA LEU A 246 -28.72 2.58 20.49
C LEU A 246 -29.46 2.09 19.25
N ASP A 247 -30.59 1.43 19.44
CA ASP A 247 -31.46 1.00 18.35
C ASP A 247 -32.49 2.10 18.05
N THR A 248 -32.22 2.82 16.96
CA THR A 248 -33.08 3.91 16.46
C THR A 248 -34.43 3.43 15.96
N THR A 249 -34.57 2.14 15.61
CA THR A 249 -35.83 1.61 15.08
C THR A 249 -36.84 1.29 16.16
N SER A 250 -36.39 0.99 17.38
CA SER A 250 -37.23 0.80 18.57
C SER A 250 -37.20 2.01 19.52
N GLY A 251 -36.23 2.92 19.36
CA GLY A 251 -35.99 4.01 20.30
C GLY A 251 -35.38 3.54 21.63
N GLN A 252 -34.91 2.29 21.71
CA GLN A 252 -34.39 1.67 22.93
C GLN A 252 -32.88 1.42 22.87
N TRP A 253 -32.32 1.10 24.03
CA TRP A 253 -30.94 0.62 24.12
C TRP A 253 -30.82 -0.80 23.55
N ALA A 254 -29.72 -1.10 22.88
CA ALA A 254 -29.42 -2.44 22.41
C ALA A 254 -29.26 -3.40 23.61
N GLY A 255 -29.98 -4.53 23.56
CA GLY A 255 -29.95 -5.60 24.56
C GLY A 255 -29.27 -6.88 24.04
N TYR A 256 -29.30 -7.97 24.82
CA TYR A 256 -28.71 -9.27 24.44
C TYR A 256 -29.29 -9.90 23.16
N GLY A 257 -30.44 -9.42 22.67
CA GLY A 257 -30.96 -9.80 21.35
C GLY A 257 -30.19 -9.18 20.17
N HIS A 258 -29.32 -8.20 20.40
CA HIS A 258 -28.55 -7.52 19.36
C HIS A 258 -27.17 -8.16 19.23
N LEU A 259 -27.05 -9.09 18.29
CA LEU A 259 -25.79 -9.81 18.06
C LEU A 259 -24.98 -9.04 17.03
N ALA A 260 -24.04 -8.22 17.51
CA ALA A 260 -23.13 -7.46 16.66
C ALA A 260 -22.28 -8.42 15.81
N LEU A 261 -22.33 -8.29 14.48
CA LEU A 261 -21.48 -9.06 13.56
C LEU A 261 -20.29 -8.20 13.09
N ALA A 262 -20.58 -6.97 12.67
CA ALA A 262 -19.57 -6.01 12.23
C ALA A 262 -19.86 -4.60 12.78
N CYS A 263 -18.88 -4.04 13.49
CA CYS A 263 -18.88 -2.66 13.97
C CYS A 263 -17.81 -1.87 13.20
N ALA A 264 -18.15 -0.74 12.60
CA ALA A 264 -17.19 0.05 11.81
C ALA A 264 -17.52 1.55 11.85
N PRO A 265 -16.54 2.44 11.59
CA PRO A 265 -16.79 3.88 11.55
C PRO A 265 -17.66 4.30 10.36
N GLU A 266 -17.71 3.52 9.28
CA GLU A 266 -18.47 3.83 8.06
C GLU A 266 -19.33 2.63 7.65
N PRO A 267 -20.56 2.81 7.13
CA PRO A 267 -21.44 1.70 6.80
C PRO A 267 -20.89 0.69 5.76
N PRO A 268 -20.20 1.11 4.68
CA PRO A 268 -19.63 0.15 3.72
C PRO A 268 -18.61 -0.82 4.34
N LEU A 269 -17.97 -0.42 5.43
CA LEU A 269 -16.96 -1.22 6.13
C LEU A 269 -17.58 -2.29 7.05
N ALA A 270 -18.87 -2.14 7.39
CA ALA A 270 -19.66 -3.10 8.15
C ALA A 270 -20.53 -4.01 7.26
N ALA A 271 -20.33 -3.99 5.93
CA ALA A 271 -21.09 -4.82 5.02
C ALA A 271 -20.91 -6.33 5.34
N PRO A 272 -21.99 -7.13 5.38
CA PRO A 272 -21.93 -8.56 5.69
C PRO A 272 -21.05 -9.37 4.73
N LEU A 273 -20.95 -8.93 3.48
CA LEU A 273 -20.06 -9.47 2.46
C LEU A 273 -19.39 -8.30 1.73
N THR A 274 -18.09 -8.41 1.47
CA THR A 274 -17.36 -7.45 0.64
C THR A 274 -16.39 -8.19 -0.27
N GLY A 275 -16.43 -7.87 -1.55
CA GLY A 275 -15.57 -8.46 -2.57
C GLY A 275 -16.05 -7.97 -3.93
N SER A 276 -15.14 -7.98 -4.89
CA SER A 276 -15.46 -7.69 -6.28
C SER A 276 -15.90 -8.97 -6.98
N VAL A 277 -16.81 -8.81 -7.93
CA VAL A 277 -17.24 -9.84 -8.87
C VAL A 277 -17.06 -9.27 -10.27
N ASP A 278 -16.75 -10.11 -11.24
CA ASP A 278 -16.80 -9.70 -12.66
C ASP A 278 -18.14 -9.02 -12.97
N PRO A 279 -18.20 -8.04 -13.89
CA PRO A 279 -19.45 -7.37 -14.24
C PRO A 279 -20.53 -8.38 -14.63
N CYS A 280 -21.64 -8.47 -13.89
CA CYS A 280 -22.70 -9.44 -14.13
C CYS A 280 -24.04 -8.96 -13.58
N GLU A 281 -25.12 -9.60 -14.00
CA GLU A 281 -26.42 -9.46 -13.34
C GLU A 281 -26.49 -10.46 -12.18
N VAL A 282 -26.92 -9.99 -11.01
CA VAL A 282 -26.97 -10.80 -9.78
C VAL A 282 -28.37 -10.85 -9.21
N GLU A 283 -28.87 -12.06 -9.00
CA GLU A 283 -30.05 -12.29 -8.18
C GLU A 283 -29.62 -12.65 -6.77
N LEU A 284 -30.12 -11.90 -5.79
CA LEU A 284 -29.78 -12.06 -4.39
C LEU A 284 -30.99 -12.53 -3.59
N ARG A 285 -30.82 -13.63 -2.85
CA ARG A 285 -31.83 -14.17 -1.93
C ARG A 285 -31.25 -14.28 -0.54
N HIS A 286 -32.05 -13.91 0.45
CA HIS A 286 -31.67 -13.96 1.86
C HIS A 286 -32.79 -14.64 2.64
N GLU A 287 -32.41 -15.51 3.57
CA GLU A 287 -33.34 -16.16 4.47
C GLU A 287 -32.70 -16.27 5.85
N VAL A 288 -33.45 -15.90 6.90
CA VAL A 288 -33.02 -16.10 8.29
C VAL A 288 -34.16 -16.79 9.03
N ARG A 289 -33.84 -17.86 9.76
CA ARG A 289 -34.78 -18.63 10.58
C ARG A 289 -34.29 -18.66 12.02
N LEU A 290 -35.24 -18.60 12.94
CA LEU A 290 -34.98 -18.71 14.37
C LEU A 290 -35.76 -19.88 14.95
N GLN A 291 -35.11 -20.67 15.78
CA GLN A 291 -35.73 -21.73 16.56
C GLN A 291 -35.40 -21.55 18.04
N ARG A 292 -36.42 -21.52 18.89
CA ARG A 292 -36.24 -21.57 20.35
C ARG A 292 -35.95 -23.00 20.79
N LEU A 293 -34.85 -23.20 21.50
CA LEU A 293 -34.43 -24.52 21.99
C LEU A 293 -34.88 -24.79 23.44
N GLY A 294 -35.24 -23.74 24.20
CA GLY A 294 -35.76 -23.83 25.57
C GLY A 294 -34.96 -22.99 26.57
N THR A 295 -35.22 -23.16 27.87
CA THR A 295 -34.43 -22.51 28.93
C THR A 295 -33.01 -23.06 28.98
N ALA A 296 -32.02 -22.18 28.94
CA ALA A 296 -30.61 -22.53 29.04
C ALA A 296 -30.34 -23.23 30.39
N GLN A 297 -29.94 -24.51 30.36
CA GLN A 297 -29.33 -25.16 31.52
C GLN A 297 -27.94 -24.54 31.76
N ALA A 298 -27.55 -24.39 33.03
CA ALA A 298 -26.26 -23.83 33.41
C ALA A 298 -25.13 -24.60 32.70
N ALA A 299 -24.44 -23.92 31.78
CA ALA A 299 -23.27 -24.49 31.12
C ALA A 299 -22.15 -24.68 32.15
N PRO A 300 -21.37 -25.76 32.08
CA PRO A 300 -20.13 -25.85 32.86
C PRO A 300 -19.25 -24.66 32.49
N GLN A 301 -18.73 -23.94 33.49
CA GLN A 301 -17.75 -22.88 33.29
C GLN A 301 -16.55 -23.48 32.55
N GLY A 302 -16.29 -23.02 31.31
CA GLY A 302 -15.08 -23.38 30.57
C GLY A 302 -15.24 -24.01 29.18
N ALA A 303 -16.33 -23.79 28.45
CA ALA A 303 -16.34 -24.10 27.02
C ALA A 303 -15.74 -22.92 26.24
N ALA A 304 -14.42 -22.96 26.02
CA ALA A 304 -13.77 -22.11 25.03
C ALA A 304 -14.35 -22.44 23.64
N LEU A 305 -14.51 -21.41 22.80
CA LEU A 305 -14.68 -21.58 21.35
C LEU A 305 -13.63 -22.58 20.83
N PRO A 306 -13.94 -23.44 19.85
CA PRO A 306 -12.98 -24.40 19.34
C PRO A 306 -11.70 -23.68 18.92
N ALA A 307 -10.58 -24.09 19.51
CA ALA A 307 -9.27 -23.65 19.08
C ALA A 307 -9.08 -24.02 17.60
N ALA A 308 -8.40 -23.16 16.84
CA ALA A 308 -7.91 -23.51 15.52
C ALA A 308 -7.16 -24.86 15.59
N PRO A 309 -7.25 -25.72 14.56
CA PRO A 309 -6.55 -27.00 14.58
C PRO A 309 -5.05 -26.75 14.80
N PRO A 310 -4.37 -27.58 15.63
CA PRO A 310 -2.98 -27.36 15.96
C PRO A 310 -2.13 -27.48 14.70
N SER A 311 -1.40 -26.42 14.36
CA SER A 311 -0.22 -26.54 13.51
C SER A 311 0.78 -27.42 14.25
N SER A 312 1.23 -28.50 13.60
CA SER A 312 2.15 -29.48 14.14
C SER A 312 3.52 -28.89 14.43
N THR A 313 3.68 -28.28 15.61
CA THR A 313 4.98 -27.90 16.17
C THR A 313 4.95 -28.14 17.67
N ALA A 314 4.99 -29.41 18.05
CA ALA A 314 5.17 -29.83 19.45
C ALA A 314 6.00 -31.11 19.51
N ALA A 315 7.28 -31.00 19.16
CA ALA A 315 8.34 -31.86 19.67
C ALA A 315 9.67 -31.09 19.56
N LEU A 316 10.43 -31.08 20.65
CA LEU A 316 11.76 -30.47 20.83
C LEU A 316 11.77 -29.00 21.30
N ALA A 317 11.08 -28.74 22.40
CA ALA A 317 11.51 -27.73 23.37
C ALA A 317 12.01 -28.45 24.62
N GLN A 318 13.27 -28.92 24.59
CA GLN A 318 14.08 -29.25 25.75
C GLN A 318 15.54 -29.38 25.27
N ASP A 319 16.45 -28.75 26.02
CA ASP A 319 17.91 -28.62 25.83
C ASP A 319 18.43 -27.53 24.87
N LEU A 320 18.54 -26.29 25.37
CA LEU A 320 19.57 -25.35 24.92
C LEU A 320 20.13 -24.51 26.08
N HIS A 321 21.07 -25.10 26.81
CA HIS A 321 22.14 -24.35 27.48
C HIS A 321 23.45 -24.64 26.73
N ARG A 322 24.19 -23.57 26.41
CA ARG A 322 25.51 -23.53 25.73
C ARG A 322 25.53 -23.80 24.23
N ILE A 323 25.58 -22.74 23.42
CA ILE A 323 26.47 -22.66 22.26
C ILE A 323 27.00 -21.22 22.16
N GLN A 324 28.31 -21.05 22.36
CA GLN A 324 29.05 -19.83 21.99
C GLN A 324 29.11 -19.72 20.46
N PRO A 325 29.14 -18.51 19.88
CA PRO A 325 29.25 -18.36 18.44
C PRO A 325 30.58 -18.94 17.95
N THR A 326 30.50 -19.99 17.14
CA THR A 326 31.65 -20.49 16.39
C THR A 326 32.03 -19.46 15.33
N GLN A 327 33.19 -18.86 15.53
CA GLN A 327 33.98 -18.23 14.48
C GLN A 327 34.30 -19.32 13.44
N ASP A 328 33.73 -19.22 12.25
CA ASP A 328 34.40 -19.55 10.98
C ASP A 328 33.45 -19.39 9.80
N SER A 329 33.55 -18.26 9.11
CA SER A 329 33.56 -18.24 7.64
C SER A 329 34.32 -17.00 7.17
N THR A 330 35.37 -17.23 6.40
CA THR A 330 36.27 -16.24 5.81
C THR A 330 35.64 -15.59 4.56
N MET A 331 34.51 -14.91 4.73
CA MET A 331 34.09 -13.82 3.85
C MET A 331 34.28 -12.51 4.62
N GLY A 332 35.05 -11.57 4.08
CA GLY A 332 35.30 -10.28 4.73
C GLY A 332 33.98 -9.65 5.18
N LEU A 333 33.89 -9.33 6.49
CA LEU A 333 32.70 -8.76 7.12
C LEU A 333 32.16 -7.60 6.28
N ALA A 334 30.96 -7.77 5.71
CA ALA A 334 30.26 -6.71 4.99
C ALA A 334 30.09 -5.48 5.90
N PHE A 335 30.05 -4.28 5.31
CA PHE A 335 29.82 -3.05 6.07
C PHE A 335 28.40 -3.07 6.64
N ASP A 336 28.25 -3.07 7.97
CA ASP A 336 26.94 -2.94 8.60
C ASP A 336 26.61 -1.47 8.88
N GLU A 337 25.39 -1.06 8.51
CA GLU A 337 24.90 0.31 8.66
C GLU A 337 24.73 0.70 10.13
N MET A 338 24.45 -0.24 11.04
CA MET A 338 24.26 0.06 12.47
C MET A 338 25.52 -0.22 13.28
N ARG A 339 26.24 -1.30 12.99
CA ARG A 339 27.37 -1.80 13.80
C ARG A 339 28.71 -1.66 13.06
N THR A 340 29.78 -1.42 13.81
CA THR A 340 31.16 -1.45 13.30
C THR A 340 31.69 -2.88 13.25
N GLY A 341 32.82 -3.10 12.58
CA GLY A 341 33.51 -4.41 12.61
C GLY A 341 33.96 -4.87 14.02
N THR A 342 34.01 -3.95 14.99
CA THR A 342 34.24 -4.22 16.42
C THR A 342 32.94 -4.44 17.22
N ASN A 343 31.80 -4.56 16.53
CA ASN A 343 30.46 -4.70 17.09
C ASN A 343 29.95 -3.50 17.91
N ALA A 344 30.59 -2.33 17.80
CA ALA A 344 30.12 -1.09 18.43
C ALA A 344 29.02 -0.44 17.58
N VAL A 345 28.04 0.19 18.23
CA VAL A 345 26.97 0.92 17.53
C VAL A 345 27.52 2.24 16.97
N ARG A 346 27.25 2.51 15.69
CA ARG A 346 27.66 3.76 15.04
C ARG A 346 26.95 4.97 15.65
N PRO A 347 27.58 6.15 15.72
CA PRO A 347 27.02 7.31 16.42
C PRO A 347 25.59 7.67 16.04
N HIS A 348 25.28 7.71 14.74
CA HIS A 348 23.94 8.08 14.24
C HIS A 348 22.86 7.01 14.50
N TYR A 349 23.24 5.80 14.90
CA TYR A 349 22.31 4.74 15.33
C TYR A 349 22.18 4.63 16.85
N GLN A 350 22.93 5.38 17.66
CA GLN A 350 22.94 5.20 19.13
C GLN A 350 21.55 5.32 19.76
N SER A 351 20.84 6.41 19.48
CA SER A 351 19.48 6.62 20.01
C SER A 351 18.51 5.52 19.56
N TYR A 352 18.62 5.08 18.29
CA TYR A 352 17.82 3.98 17.77
C TYR A 352 18.15 2.65 18.44
N ALA A 353 19.44 2.36 18.67
CA ALA A 353 19.89 1.15 19.34
C ALA A 353 19.38 1.07 20.78
N GLU A 354 19.47 2.16 21.54
CA GLU A 354 18.95 2.24 22.91
C GLU A 354 17.43 2.04 22.97
N TRP A 355 16.69 2.51 21.96
CA TRP A 355 15.26 2.24 21.84
C TRP A 355 14.99 0.78 21.48
N LEU A 356 15.74 0.22 20.54
CA LEU A 356 15.59 -1.15 20.04
C LEU A 356 15.88 -2.18 21.13
N ASP A 357 16.90 -1.96 21.96
CA ASP A 357 17.28 -2.82 23.08
C ASP A 357 16.18 -2.92 24.17
N ARG A 358 15.25 -1.96 24.20
CA ARG A 358 14.10 -1.96 25.12
C ARG A 358 12.88 -2.70 24.55
N GLN A 359 12.91 -3.12 23.28
CA GLN A 359 11.77 -3.78 22.65
C GLN A 359 11.84 -5.30 22.85
N SER A 360 10.70 -5.92 23.13
CA SER A 360 10.58 -7.38 23.12
C SER A 360 10.32 -7.88 21.70
N LEU A 361 10.82 -9.08 21.36
CA LEU A 361 10.52 -9.73 20.07
C LEU A 361 9.01 -9.90 19.85
N ALA A 362 8.25 -10.18 20.92
CA ALA A 362 6.80 -10.27 20.84
C ALA A 362 6.14 -8.94 20.44
N SER A 363 6.57 -7.81 21.02
CA SER A 363 6.09 -6.48 20.65
C SER A 363 6.39 -6.16 19.18
N MET A 364 7.62 -6.45 18.73
CA MET A 364 8.04 -6.24 17.34
C MET A 364 7.24 -7.11 16.36
N SER A 365 6.94 -8.37 16.71
CA SER A 365 6.10 -9.24 15.89
C SER A 365 4.67 -8.71 15.74
N VAL A 366 4.05 -8.23 16.82
CA VAL A 366 2.71 -7.61 16.76
C VAL A 366 2.73 -6.37 15.86
N ARG A 367 3.78 -5.55 15.93
CA ARG A 367 3.93 -4.37 15.04
C ARG A 367 4.11 -4.76 13.58
N ARG A 368 4.80 -5.88 13.29
CA ARG A 368 4.94 -6.40 11.92
C ARG A 368 3.59 -6.83 11.37
N GLU A 369 2.80 -7.55 12.16
CA GLU A 369 1.44 -7.97 11.78
C GLU A 369 0.53 -6.75 11.56
N GLU A 370 0.61 -5.74 12.44
CA GLU A 370 -0.10 -4.47 12.27
C GLU A 370 0.28 -3.78 10.95
N ALA A 371 1.59 -3.70 10.65
CA ALA A 371 2.08 -3.14 9.40
C ALA A 371 1.53 -3.89 8.17
N GLU A 372 1.64 -5.22 8.16
CA GLU A 372 1.14 -6.06 7.05
C GLU A 372 -0.36 -5.86 6.80
N VAL A 373 -1.17 -5.75 7.86
CA VAL A 373 -2.61 -5.50 7.73
C VAL A 373 -2.87 -4.12 7.13
N ILE A 374 -2.10 -3.10 7.51
CA ILE A 374 -2.26 -1.74 6.96
C ILE A 374 -1.80 -1.69 5.50
N PHE A 375 -0.64 -2.27 5.15
CA PHE A 375 -0.15 -2.33 3.76
C PHE A 375 -1.17 -3.03 2.82
N ARG A 376 -1.82 -4.12 3.30
CA ARG A 376 -2.93 -4.78 2.57
C ARG A 376 -4.13 -3.88 2.31
N ARG A 377 -4.47 -3.00 3.24
CA ARG A 377 -5.64 -2.10 3.12
C ARG A 377 -5.38 -0.89 2.25
N VAL A 378 -4.16 -0.35 2.31
CA VAL A 378 -3.76 0.79 1.49
C VAL A 378 -3.59 0.37 0.02
N GLY A 379 -3.52 -0.93 -0.26
CA GLY A 379 -3.41 -1.46 -1.63
C GLY A 379 -2.00 -1.40 -2.18
N ILE A 380 -0.99 -1.41 -1.30
CA ILE A 380 0.42 -1.42 -1.69
C ILE A 380 0.79 -2.85 -2.12
N THR A 381 0.39 -3.22 -3.33
CA THR A 381 0.63 -4.53 -3.94
C THR A 381 1.54 -4.40 -5.16
N PHE A 382 2.24 -5.48 -5.51
CA PHE A 382 2.98 -5.61 -6.77
C PHE A 382 2.48 -6.87 -7.49
N ALA A 383 2.20 -6.78 -8.78
CA ALA A 383 1.92 -7.98 -9.58
C ALA A 383 3.24 -8.70 -9.88
N VAL A 384 3.42 -9.91 -9.35
CA VAL A 384 4.58 -10.76 -9.67
C VAL A 384 4.20 -11.66 -10.84
N TYR A 385 4.94 -11.56 -11.94
CA TYR A 385 4.89 -12.49 -13.06
C TYR A 385 6.12 -13.39 -12.98
N GLY A 386 5.94 -14.68 -12.73
CA GLY A 386 7.03 -15.66 -12.69
C GLY A 386 6.96 -16.64 -13.85
N GLU A 387 8.09 -17.26 -14.22
CA GLU A 387 8.20 -18.33 -15.23
C GLU A 387 7.42 -19.62 -14.88
N LYS A 388 6.64 -19.63 -13.80
CA LYS A 388 5.68 -20.68 -13.48
C LYS A 388 4.23 -20.31 -13.83
N ASP A 389 4.01 -19.11 -14.38
CA ASP A 389 2.70 -18.61 -14.80
C ASP A 389 2.55 -18.76 -16.33
N GLU A 390 2.63 -19.99 -16.85
CA GLU A 390 2.20 -20.29 -18.23
C GLU A 390 0.68 -20.09 -18.42
N GLU A 391 -0.05 -19.75 -17.34
CA GLU A 391 -1.48 -19.40 -17.33
C GLU A 391 -1.75 -17.92 -16.99
N GLY A 392 -0.85 -16.98 -17.32
CA GLY A 392 -1.19 -15.55 -17.51
C GLY A 392 -1.82 -14.76 -16.36
N ALA A 393 -1.97 -15.33 -15.17
CA ALA A 393 -2.57 -14.69 -14.01
C ALA A 393 -1.48 -14.31 -12.99
N GLY A 394 -0.94 -13.10 -13.12
CA GLY A 394 -0.01 -12.56 -12.12
C GLY A 394 -0.66 -12.52 -10.74
N THR A 395 0.01 -13.09 -9.73
CA THR A 395 -0.46 -13.01 -8.34
C THR A 395 -0.03 -11.67 -7.74
N GLU A 396 -0.98 -10.85 -7.32
CA GLU A 396 -0.69 -9.64 -6.54
C GLU A 396 -0.09 -10.05 -5.19
N ARG A 397 1.18 -9.70 -4.96
CA ARG A 397 1.90 -9.99 -3.73
C ARG A 397 2.24 -8.68 -3.03
N LEU A 398 2.07 -8.65 -1.71
CA LEU A 398 2.56 -7.54 -0.91
C LEU A 398 4.09 -7.55 -0.92
N ILE A 399 4.68 -6.38 -1.06
CA ILE A 399 6.10 -6.24 -0.79
C ILE A 399 6.28 -6.28 0.73
N PRO A 400 7.09 -7.21 1.27
CA PRO A 400 7.30 -7.27 2.71
C PRO A 400 7.91 -5.95 3.20
N PHE A 401 7.35 -5.42 4.28
CA PHE A 401 7.85 -4.20 4.93
C PHE A 401 8.63 -4.58 6.18
N ASP A 402 9.82 -4.01 6.32
CA ASP A 402 10.64 -4.18 7.50
C ASP A 402 10.57 -2.95 8.43
N LEU A 403 10.44 -3.24 9.73
CA LEU A 403 10.21 -2.25 10.78
C LEU A 403 11.46 -1.45 11.18
N LEU A 404 12.66 -1.88 10.79
CA LEU A 404 13.93 -1.27 11.16
C LEU A 404 14.37 -0.33 10.03
N PRO A 405 14.38 0.99 10.27
CA PRO A 405 14.71 1.96 9.24
C PRO A 405 16.19 1.91 8.89
N ARG A 406 16.51 2.34 7.68
CA ARG A 406 17.86 2.70 7.29
C ARG A 406 18.12 4.16 7.63
N ILE A 407 19.04 4.45 8.55
CA ILE A 407 19.38 5.81 8.98
C ILE A 407 20.63 6.31 8.25
N ILE A 408 20.54 7.48 7.62
CA ILE A 408 21.60 8.16 6.87
C ILE A 408 21.90 9.52 7.54
N PRO A 409 23.15 9.79 7.96
CA PRO A 409 23.53 11.09 8.51
C PRO A 409 23.38 12.25 7.51
N ALA A 410 23.06 13.44 8.01
CA ALA A 410 22.88 14.66 7.20
C ALA A 410 24.06 14.92 6.23
N ALA A 411 25.30 14.80 6.72
CA ALA A 411 26.50 15.06 5.92
C ALA A 411 26.69 14.05 4.77
N GLU A 412 26.36 12.77 5.00
CA GLU A 412 26.42 11.74 3.97
C GLU A 412 25.34 12.00 2.91
N TRP A 413 24.12 12.34 3.34
CA TRP A 413 23.03 12.66 2.42
C TRP A 413 23.34 13.91 1.58
N GLN A 414 23.89 14.97 2.17
CA GLN A 414 24.26 16.19 1.44
C GLN A 414 25.32 15.91 0.36
N ALA A 415 26.32 15.07 0.66
CA ALA A 415 27.31 14.65 -0.32
C ALA A 415 26.67 13.84 -1.46
N MET A 416 25.82 12.87 -1.11
CA MET A 416 25.08 12.04 -2.07
C MET A 416 24.17 12.89 -2.97
N GLN A 417 23.41 13.83 -2.39
CA GLN A 417 22.51 14.73 -3.11
C GLN A 417 23.26 15.55 -4.16
N ARG A 418 24.44 16.11 -3.84
CA ARG A 418 25.25 16.84 -4.83
C ARG A 418 25.67 15.95 -5.99
N GLY A 419 26.10 14.73 -5.71
CA GLY A 419 26.49 13.78 -6.76
C GLY A 419 25.31 13.28 -7.60
N LEU A 420 24.14 13.10 -7.01
CA LEU A 420 22.90 12.79 -7.72
C LEU A 420 22.52 13.90 -8.70
N VAL A 421 22.56 15.16 -8.24
CA VAL A 421 22.30 16.34 -9.08
C VAL A 421 23.30 16.44 -10.23
N GLN A 422 24.60 16.27 -9.94
CA GLN A 422 25.66 16.28 -10.95
C GLN A 422 25.42 15.20 -12.01
N ARG A 423 25.20 13.96 -11.58
CA ARG A 423 25.00 12.81 -12.47
C ARG A 423 23.79 12.98 -13.38
N VAL A 424 22.63 13.34 -12.82
CA VAL A 424 21.39 13.52 -13.60
C VAL A 424 21.47 14.72 -14.54
N THR A 425 22.23 15.76 -14.18
CA THR A 425 22.51 16.88 -15.08
C THR A 425 23.34 16.42 -16.28
N ALA A 426 24.39 15.63 -16.06
CA ALA A 426 25.20 15.06 -17.15
C ALA A 426 24.38 14.12 -18.04
N LEU A 427 23.53 13.27 -17.46
CA LEU A 427 22.64 12.37 -18.20
C LEU A 427 21.64 13.13 -19.09
N ASN A 428 21.02 14.21 -18.58
CA ASN A 428 20.15 15.04 -19.40
C ASN A 428 20.91 15.72 -20.56
N ARG A 429 22.13 16.21 -20.31
CA ARG A 429 22.99 16.77 -21.37
C ARG A 429 23.39 15.72 -22.40
N PHE A 430 23.68 14.49 -21.96
CA PHE A 430 23.95 13.38 -22.85
C PHE A 430 22.76 13.07 -23.76
N ILE A 431 21.56 12.93 -23.20
CA ILE A 431 20.34 12.67 -23.99
C ILE A 431 20.09 13.79 -24.99
N HIS A 432 20.25 15.04 -24.58
CA HIS A 432 20.17 16.18 -25.48
C HIS A 432 21.18 16.07 -26.63
N ASP A 433 22.46 15.84 -26.32
CA ASP A 433 23.54 15.78 -27.29
C ASP A 433 23.34 14.66 -28.31
N VAL A 434 22.97 13.45 -27.89
CA VAL A 434 22.78 12.31 -28.81
C VAL A 434 21.66 12.54 -29.83
N TYR A 435 20.64 13.31 -29.48
CA TYR A 435 19.56 13.71 -30.39
C TYR A 435 19.84 15.00 -31.17
N HIS A 436 20.94 15.70 -30.88
CA HIS A 436 21.32 16.97 -31.51
C HIS A 436 22.76 16.95 -32.06
N GLY A 437 23.69 17.55 -31.32
CA GLY A 437 25.06 17.80 -31.76
C GLY A 437 25.90 16.53 -31.91
N GLN A 438 25.62 15.50 -31.12
CA GLN A 438 26.40 14.26 -31.02
C GLN A 438 27.89 14.51 -30.76
N ASP A 439 28.21 15.59 -30.03
CA ASP A 439 29.57 16.03 -29.77
C ASP A 439 30.37 14.99 -28.97
N ILE A 440 29.74 14.31 -28.00
CA ILE A 440 30.39 13.23 -27.25
C ILE A 440 30.74 12.01 -28.12
N LEU A 441 29.94 11.76 -29.17
CA LEU A 441 30.17 10.68 -30.13
C LEU A 441 31.28 11.06 -31.11
N LYS A 442 31.26 12.31 -31.61
CA LYS A 442 32.30 12.86 -32.49
C LYS A 442 33.66 12.93 -31.79
N ALA A 443 33.68 13.20 -30.48
CA ALA A 443 34.88 13.17 -29.66
C ALA A 443 35.39 11.74 -29.38
N GLY A 444 34.63 10.70 -29.74
CA GLY A 444 34.99 9.30 -29.51
C GLY A 444 34.94 8.87 -28.04
N VAL A 445 34.36 9.69 -27.15
CA VAL A 445 34.24 9.39 -25.72
C VAL A 445 33.23 8.26 -25.51
N VAL A 446 32.08 8.35 -26.19
CA VAL A 446 31.09 7.27 -26.27
C VAL A 446 31.07 6.77 -27.72
N PRO A 447 31.23 5.46 -27.97
CA PRO A 447 31.20 4.92 -29.32
C PRO A 447 29.84 5.15 -30.01
N ALA A 448 29.85 5.66 -31.23
CA ALA A 448 28.62 6.00 -31.95
C ALA A 448 27.73 4.78 -32.22
N ASP A 449 28.32 3.59 -32.41
CA ASP A 449 27.61 2.33 -32.62
C ASP A 449 26.78 1.89 -31.39
N GLU A 450 27.24 2.17 -30.17
CA GLU A 450 26.52 1.85 -28.91
C GLU A 450 25.25 2.67 -28.73
N VAL A 451 25.23 3.88 -29.30
CA VAL A 451 24.10 4.81 -29.19
C VAL A 451 23.17 4.64 -30.39
N LEU A 452 23.69 4.76 -31.62
CA LEU A 452 22.88 4.83 -32.83
C LEU A 452 22.26 3.48 -33.24
N ARG A 453 22.81 2.37 -32.75
CA ARG A 453 22.21 1.02 -32.93
C ARG A 453 21.43 0.54 -31.71
N ASN A 454 21.37 1.36 -30.65
CA ASN A 454 20.62 1.00 -29.46
C ASN A 454 19.12 0.96 -29.77
N PRO A 455 18.38 -0.11 -29.42
CA PRO A 455 16.94 -0.18 -29.64
C PRO A 455 16.16 0.90 -28.86
N GLN A 456 16.75 1.52 -27.84
CA GLN A 456 16.17 2.61 -27.07
C GLN A 456 16.46 4.00 -27.66
N PHE A 457 17.35 4.09 -28.66
CA PHE A 457 17.52 5.32 -29.42
C PHE A 457 16.31 5.54 -30.32
N ARG A 458 15.71 6.73 -30.25
CA ARG A 458 14.49 7.07 -30.97
C ARG A 458 14.80 8.08 -32.09
N PRO A 459 14.88 7.66 -33.36
CA PRO A 459 15.10 8.57 -34.49
C PRO A 459 14.07 9.70 -34.54
N GLU A 460 12.87 9.47 -34.04
CA GLU A 460 11.81 10.46 -33.94
C GLU A 460 12.20 11.66 -33.07
N MET A 461 13.15 11.49 -32.13
CA MET A 461 13.61 12.56 -31.24
C MET A 461 14.76 13.39 -31.83
N VAL A 462 15.35 12.98 -32.96
CA VAL A 462 16.49 13.69 -33.56
C VAL A 462 16.07 15.10 -34.00
N GLY A 463 16.80 16.10 -33.52
CA GLY A 463 16.55 17.52 -33.78
C GLY A 463 15.28 18.08 -33.14
N LEU A 464 14.67 17.36 -32.20
CA LEU A 464 13.50 17.83 -31.47
C LEU A 464 13.90 18.55 -30.18
N ASP A 465 13.63 19.85 -30.12
CA ASP A 465 13.70 20.64 -28.90
C ASP A 465 12.59 20.24 -27.93
N VAL A 466 12.97 19.85 -26.72
CA VAL A 466 12.03 19.49 -25.63
C VAL A 466 11.91 20.65 -24.64
N PRO A 467 10.74 20.83 -23.97
CA PRO A 467 10.57 21.90 -22.99
C PRO A 467 11.67 21.93 -21.93
N GLY A 468 12.30 23.09 -21.76
CA GLY A 468 13.39 23.29 -20.79
C GLY A 468 14.68 22.52 -21.09
N GLY A 469 14.79 21.81 -22.22
CA GLY A 469 15.92 20.93 -22.51
C GLY A 469 16.03 19.75 -21.54
N VAL A 470 14.94 19.41 -20.83
CA VAL A 470 14.90 18.33 -19.84
C VAL A 470 14.26 17.08 -20.45
N TYR A 471 14.95 15.95 -20.33
CA TYR A 471 14.48 14.66 -20.83
C TYR A 471 14.05 13.75 -19.67
N ALA A 472 14.97 13.50 -18.73
CA ALA A 472 14.72 12.75 -17.50
C ALA A 472 14.26 13.71 -16.40
N HIS A 473 12.95 13.95 -16.37
CA HIS A 473 12.29 14.80 -15.38
C HIS A 473 12.25 14.13 -14.01
N ILE A 474 12.09 12.82 -13.99
CA ILE A 474 12.26 11.97 -12.81
C ILE A 474 13.34 10.94 -13.15
N ALA A 475 14.37 10.87 -12.32
CA ALA A 475 15.42 9.86 -12.42
C ALA A 475 15.52 9.08 -11.10
N GLY A 476 15.37 7.76 -11.17
CA GLY A 476 15.62 6.86 -10.05
C GLY A 476 17.05 6.33 -10.11
N ILE A 477 17.89 6.64 -9.12
CA ILE A 477 19.31 6.24 -9.14
C ILE A 477 19.51 5.14 -8.11
N ASP A 478 19.87 3.93 -8.53
CA ASP A 478 20.14 2.83 -7.60
C ASP A 478 21.55 2.96 -7.04
N ILE A 479 21.65 3.06 -5.72
CA ILE A 479 22.89 3.24 -4.97
C ILE A 479 23.06 2.10 -3.97
N VAL A 480 24.24 1.51 -3.97
CA VAL A 480 24.68 0.55 -2.95
C VAL A 480 25.80 1.15 -2.13
N ARG A 481 25.99 0.66 -0.90
CA ARG A 481 27.16 0.98 -0.08
C ARG A 481 28.02 -0.27 0.01
N ALA A 482 29.32 -0.15 -0.21
CA ALA A 482 30.25 -1.27 -0.15
C ALA A 482 31.37 -0.99 0.86
N ALA A 483 31.84 -2.05 1.53
CA ALA A 483 32.96 -1.96 2.46
C ALA A 483 34.27 -1.66 1.73
N GLN A 484 35.05 -0.72 2.28
CA GLN A 484 36.43 -0.48 1.93
C GLN A 484 37.35 -1.32 2.82
N PRO A 485 38.59 -1.63 2.37
CA PRO A 485 39.56 -2.36 3.19
C PRO A 485 39.87 -1.71 4.55
N ASP A 486 39.67 -0.39 4.65
CA ASP A 486 39.87 0.39 5.88
C ASP A 486 38.63 0.40 6.82
N GLY A 487 37.58 -0.34 6.49
CA GLY A 487 36.35 -0.46 7.27
C GLY A 487 35.33 0.67 7.04
N ARG A 488 35.61 1.65 6.17
CA ARG A 488 34.62 2.66 5.75
C ARG A 488 33.66 2.09 4.71
N GLY A 489 32.49 2.70 4.55
CA GLY A 489 31.51 2.34 3.53
C GLY A 489 31.42 3.43 2.47
N THR A 490 31.67 3.09 1.20
CA THR A 490 31.58 4.02 0.07
C THR A 490 30.30 3.75 -0.73
N TYR A 491 29.65 4.83 -1.19
CA TYR A 491 28.46 4.74 -2.03
C TYR A 491 28.85 4.57 -3.50
N HIS A 492 28.22 3.62 -4.18
CA HIS A 492 28.38 3.38 -5.60
C HIS A 492 27.02 3.39 -6.29
N VAL A 493 26.91 4.06 -7.43
CA VAL A 493 25.76 3.92 -8.32
C VAL A 493 25.84 2.55 -8.99
N LEU A 494 24.74 1.81 -8.97
CA LEU A 494 24.59 0.50 -9.60
C LEU A 494 23.87 0.59 -10.95
N GLU A 495 22.83 1.43 -11.02
CA GLU A 495 21.95 1.55 -12.17
C GLU A 495 21.25 2.92 -12.18
N ASP A 496 21.01 3.46 -13.36
CA ASP A 496 20.19 4.65 -13.59
C ASP A 496 18.83 4.21 -14.14
N ASN A 497 17.73 4.84 -13.73
CA ASN A 497 16.38 4.55 -14.23
C ASN A 497 15.76 5.84 -14.75
N LEU A 498 15.75 6.02 -16.08
CA LEU A 498 15.41 7.28 -16.75
C LEU A 498 14.18 7.17 -17.66
N ARG A 499 13.61 5.97 -17.84
CA ARG A 499 12.35 5.74 -18.55
C ARG A 499 11.16 6.10 -17.67
N VAL A 500 10.62 5.10 -16.97
CA VAL A 500 9.44 5.21 -16.09
C VAL A 500 9.83 4.74 -14.67
N PRO A 501 10.67 5.49 -13.93
CA PRO A 501 11.12 5.06 -12.62
C PRO A 501 9.96 4.96 -11.63
N SER A 502 9.93 3.86 -10.87
CA SER A 502 8.96 3.59 -9.82
C SER A 502 9.61 3.38 -8.45
N GLY A 503 8.82 3.47 -7.39
CA GLY A 503 9.21 3.24 -5.99
C GLY A 503 8.87 4.39 -5.03
N VAL A 504 8.35 5.51 -5.53
CA VAL A 504 8.06 6.71 -4.72
C VAL A 504 6.90 6.45 -3.75
N SER A 505 5.85 5.75 -4.18
CA SER A 505 4.72 5.45 -3.29
C SER A 505 5.18 4.65 -2.07
N TYR A 506 6.11 3.71 -2.25
CA TYR A 506 6.73 2.95 -1.17
C TYR A 506 7.55 3.83 -0.24
N MET A 507 8.35 4.75 -0.76
CA MET A 507 9.08 5.72 0.08
C MET A 507 8.11 6.50 1.00
N LEU A 508 6.99 6.98 0.45
CA LEU A 508 6.01 7.78 1.17
C LEU A 508 5.21 6.96 2.18
N GLU A 509 4.73 5.78 1.78
CA GLU A 509 3.94 4.91 2.64
C GLU A 509 4.79 4.21 3.71
N ASN A 510 6.06 3.89 3.43
CA ASN A 510 7.00 3.40 4.45
C ASN A 510 7.18 4.43 5.56
N ARG A 511 7.37 5.72 5.21
CA ARG A 511 7.46 6.80 6.20
C ARG A 511 6.19 6.92 7.04
N LYS A 512 5.05 6.95 6.38
CA LYS A 512 3.74 7.07 7.03
C LYS A 512 3.46 5.89 7.97
N MET A 513 3.87 4.68 7.56
CA MET A 513 3.79 3.49 8.40
C MET A 513 4.67 3.61 9.63
N MET A 514 5.94 3.97 9.47
CA MET A 514 6.86 4.15 10.59
C MET A 514 6.35 5.18 11.58
N MET A 515 5.85 6.33 11.10
CA MET A 515 5.28 7.37 11.96
C MET A 515 4.04 6.91 12.72
N ARG A 516 3.25 6.00 12.14
CA ARG A 516 2.07 5.42 12.79
C ARG A 516 2.43 4.37 13.83
N LEU A 517 3.37 3.47 13.53
CA LEU A 517 3.76 2.38 14.43
C LEU A 517 4.65 2.87 15.58
N PHE A 518 5.52 3.84 15.32
CA PHE A 518 6.56 4.29 16.24
C PHE A 518 6.65 5.83 16.31
N PRO A 519 5.57 6.55 16.67
CA PRO A 519 5.57 8.01 16.70
C PRO A 519 6.65 8.58 17.63
N ASP A 520 6.88 7.97 18.79
CA ASP A 520 7.91 8.40 19.76
C ASP A 520 9.33 8.33 19.18
N LEU A 521 9.58 7.44 18.23
CA LEU A 521 10.89 7.28 17.60
C LEU A 521 11.26 8.50 16.73
N PHE A 522 10.26 9.16 16.14
CA PHE A 522 10.43 10.42 15.41
C PHE A 522 10.59 11.64 16.32
N ALA A 523 10.18 11.54 17.60
CA ALA A 523 10.52 12.57 18.58
C ALA A 523 11.99 12.46 19.04
N LEU A 524 12.55 11.24 19.04
CA LEU A 524 13.94 10.97 19.41
C LEU A 524 14.93 11.23 18.27
N ASN A 525 14.48 11.10 17.01
CA ASN A 525 15.32 11.25 15.82
C ASN A 525 14.80 12.40 14.95
N ARG A 526 15.66 13.35 14.60
CA ARG A 526 15.31 14.47 13.70
C ARG A 526 15.27 14.00 12.24
N VAL A 527 14.21 13.31 11.86
CA VAL A 527 14.06 12.75 10.50
C VAL A 527 13.46 13.78 9.56
N ALA A 528 14.15 14.07 8.45
CA ALA A 528 13.70 15.01 7.43
C ALA A 528 12.39 14.52 6.74
N PRO A 529 11.43 15.41 6.45
CA PRO A 529 10.14 15.02 5.88
C PRO A 529 10.25 14.65 4.40
N VAL A 530 9.45 13.67 3.97
CA VAL A 530 9.36 13.26 2.55
C VAL A 530 7.99 13.49 1.91
N ALA A 531 6.98 13.82 2.72
CA ALA A 531 5.57 13.91 2.29
C ALA A 531 5.29 14.97 1.23
N HIS A 532 6.17 15.96 1.06
CA HIS A 532 6.05 17.05 0.09
C HIS A 532 6.55 16.65 -1.33
N TYR A 533 6.97 15.39 -1.55
CA TYR A 533 7.40 14.92 -2.87
C TYR A 533 6.34 15.14 -3.97
N PRO A 534 5.05 14.77 -3.79
CA PRO A 534 4.05 14.95 -4.84
C PRO A 534 3.87 16.42 -5.25
N ASP A 535 3.97 17.35 -4.30
CA ASP A 535 3.90 18.79 -4.58
C ASP A 535 5.09 19.26 -5.44
N LEU A 536 6.31 18.79 -5.11
CA LEU A 536 7.51 19.08 -5.92
C LEU A 536 7.44 18.45 -7.30
N LEU A 537 6.90 17.22 -7.40
CA LEU A 537 6.67 16.55 -8.68
C LEU A 537 5.69 17.37 -9.53
N LEU A 538 4.54 17.77 -8.98
CA LEU A 538 3.57 18.59 -9.69
C LEU A 538 4.16 19.93 -10.13
N ALA A 539 4.92 20.61 -9.27
CA ALA A 539 5.60 21.85 -9.60
C ALA A 539 6.62 21.65 -10.74
N THR A 540 7.36 20.54 -10.71
CA THR A 540 8.30 20.13 -11.76
C THR A 540 7.59 19.93 -13.09
N LEU A 541 6.51 19.13 -13.10
CA LEU A 541 5.68 18.86 -14.29
C LEU A 541 5.08 20.15 -14.87
N ARG A 542 4.44 20.98 -14.03
CA ARG A 542 3.88 22.27 -14.46
C ARG A 542 4.92 23.19 -15.07
N SER A 543 6.16 23.14 -14.59
CA SER A 543 7.25 23.96 -15.12
C SER A 543 7.67 23.62 -16.55
N MET A 544 7.23 22.47 -17.08
CA MET A 544 7.50 21.98 -18.44
C MET A 544 6.39 22.31 -19.43
N ALA A 545 5.29 22.93 -18.99
CA ALA A 545 4.18 23.25 -19.87
C ALA A 545 4.63 24.13 -21.06
N PRO A 546 4.18 23.82 -22.28
CA PRO A 546 4.53 24.62 -23.45
C PRO A 546 3.82 25.98 -23.43
N GLY A 547 4.59 27.05 -23.65
CA GLY A 547 4.08 28.43 -23.69
C GLY A 547 3.82 29.06 -22.32
N ALA A 548 3.25 30.26 -22.31
CA ALA A 548 2.98 31.04 -21.09
C ALA A 548 1.57 30.76 -20.53
N SER A 549 1.23 29.49 -20.28
CA SER A 549 -0.02 29.17 -19.58
C SER A 549 0.15 29.42 -18.08
N ASN A 550 -0.73 30.25 -17.50
CA ASN A 550 -0.71 30.54 -16.07
C ASN A 550 -1.24 29.38 -15.20
N ASP A 551 -1.98 28.44 -15.79
CA ASP A 551 -2.52 27.26 -15.10
C ASP A 551 -2.51 26.04 -16.04
N PRO A 552 -1.36 25.38 -16.23
CA PRO A 552 -1.25 24.25 -17.13
C PRO A 552 -1.96 23.01 -16.60
N THR A 553 -2.75 22.37 -17.45
CA THR A 553 -3.43 21.11 -17.12
C THR A 553 -2.44 19.95 -17.21
N VAL A 554 -2.18 19.32 -16.06
CA VAL A 554 -1.33 18.13 -15.92
C VAL A 554 -2.21 16.90 -15.75
N VAL A 555 -1.84 15.79 -16.39
CA VAL A 555 -2.49 14.47 -16.21
C VAL A 555 -1.44 13.36 -16.05
N VAL A 556 -1.82 12.25 -15.40
CA VAL A 556 -1.00 11.03 -15.34
C VAL A 556 -1.55 10.01 -16.33
N LEU A 557 -0.78 9.71 -17.38
CA LEU A 557 -1.15 8.71 -18.39
C LEU A 557 -0.70 7.31 -17.93
N THR A 558 -1.65 6.40 -17.74
CA THR A 558 -1.44 5.07 -17.18
C THR A 558 -1.84 3.98 -18.18
N PRO A 559 -1.15 2.82 -18.21
CA PRO A 559 -1.55 1.67 -19.03
C PRO A 559 -2.75 0.90 -18.46
N GLY A 560 -3.31 1.33 -17.32
CA GLY A 560 -4.47 0.72 -16.67
C GLY A 560 -4.14 -0.28 -15.57
N MET A 561 -5.18 -0.87 -14.99
CA MET A 561 -5.11 -1.67 -13.75
C MET A 561 -4.26 -2.95 -13.83
N HIS A 562 -4.00 -3.45 -15.04
CA HIS A 562 -3.21 -4.67 -15.24
C HIS A 562 -1.70 -4.45 -15.18
N ASN A 563 -1.24 -3.20 -14.97
CA ASN A 563 0.17 -2.91 -14.77
C ASN A 563 0.56 -3.04 -13.30
N SER A 564 1.71 -3.67 -13.02
CA SER A 564 2.19 -3.93 -11.66
C SER A 564 2.43 -2.67 -10.82
N ALA A 565 2.63 -1.51 -11.45
CA ALA A 565 2.82 -0.22 -10.80
C ALA A 565 1.56 0.67 -10.81
N TYR A 566 0.39 0.15 -11.22
CA TYR A 566 -0.85 0.93 -11.32
C TYR A 566 -1.24 1.62 -10.00
N PHE A 567 -1.04 0.94 -8.86
CA PHE A 567 -1.24 1.54 -7.54
C PHE A 567 -0.45 2.85 -7.39
N GLU A 568 0.83 2.86 -7.77
CA GLU A 568 1.66 4.06 -7.68
C GLU A 568 1.16 5.16 -8.62
N HIS A 569 0.66 4.81 -9.82
CA HIS A 569 0.13 5.78 -10.78
C HIS A 569 -1.09 6.48 -10.20
N ALA A 570 -2.06 5.70 -9.68
CA ALA A 570 -3.27 6.23 -9.05
C ALA A 570 -2.95 7.01 -7.77
N PHE A 571 -2.04 6.51 -6.94
CA PHE A 571 -1.60 7.17 -5.72
C PHE A 571 -0.99 8.54 -6.03
N LEU A 572 -0.04 8.63 -6.96
CA LEU A 572 0.61 9.89 -7.31
C LEU A 572 -0.37 10.87 -7.97
N ALA A 573 -1.25 10.41 -8.85
CA ALA A 573 -2.30 11.24 -9.44
C ALA A 573 -3.20 11.85 -8.35
N GLN A 574 -3.64 11.03 -7.39
CA GLN A 574 -4.46 11.47 -6.25
C GLN A 574 -3.70 12.46 -5.35
N GLN A 575 -2.44 12.18 -5.00
CA GLN A 575 -1.65 13.07 -4.13
C GLN A 575 -1.34 14.42 -4.80
N MET A 576 -1.12 14.44 -6.12
CA MET A 576 -0.95 15.68 -6.88
C MET A 576 -2.27 16.40 -7.15
N GLY A 577 -3.42 15.75 -6.96
CA GLY A 577 -4.73 16.31 -7.31
C GLY A 577 -4.91 16.51 -8.82
N VAL A 578 -4.38 15.59 -9.63
CA VAL A 578 -4.49 15.59 -11.10
C VAL A 578 -5.24 14.36 -11.60
N GLU A 579 -5.73 14.42 -12.83
CA GLU A 579 -6.48 13.32 -13.42
C GLU A 579 -5.57 12.14 -13.76
N LEU A 580 -6.02 10.93 -13.43
CA LEU A 580 -5.46 9.67 -13.91
C LEU A 580 -6.22 9.28 -15.19
N VAL A 581 -5.52 9.15 -16.30
CA VAL A 581 -6.11 8.92 -17.63
C VAL A 581 -5.48 7.72 -18.32
N GLU A 582 -6.27 6.98 -19.08
CA GLU A 582 -5.78 5.98 -20.04
C GLU A 582 -5.72 6.59 -21.46
N GLY A 583 -5.06 5.91 -22.40
CA GLY A 583 -4.91 6.40 -23.77
C GLY A 583 -6.22 6.78 -24.47
N GLN A 584 -7.29 6.00 -24.21
CA GLN A 584 -8.63 6.20 -24.76
C GLN A 584 -9.35 7.47 -24.25
N ASP A 585 -8.98 7.95 -23.08
CA ASP A 585 -9.51 9.18 -22.48
C ASP A 585 -8.93 10.43 -23.16
N LEU A 586 -7.84 10.27 -23.90
CA LEU A 586 -7.17 11.32 -24.65
C LEU A 586 -7.50 11.23 -26.14
N PHE A 587 -7.42 12.37 -26.82
CA PHE A 587 -7.41 12.43 -28.27
C PHE A 587 -6.67 13.67 -28.78
N VAL A 588 -6.13 13.58 -29.99
CA VAL A 588 -5.43 14.69 -30.63
C VAL A 588 -6.32 15.34 -31.69
N ARG A 589 -6.41 16.67 -31.66
CA ARG A 589 -7.09 17.48 -32.68
C ARG A 589 -6.27 18.75 -32.94
N GLU A 590 -5.99 19.06 -34.20
CA GLU A 590 -5.16 20.21 -34.59
C GLU A 590 -3.82 20.24 -33.82
N ASP A 591 -3.16 19.09 -33.75
CA ASP A 591 -1.89 18.86 -33.06
C ASP A 591 -1.88 19.25 -31.57
N ARG A 592 -3.04 19.32 -30.94
CA ARG A 592 -3.22 19.54 -29.51
C ARG A 592 -3.90 18.34 -28.86
N VAL A 593 -3.49 18.03 -27.64
CA VAL A 593 -4.05 16.92 -26.86
C VAL A 593 -5.22 17.42 -26.01
N TYR A 594 -6.31 16.67 -26.02
CA TYR A 594 -7.49 16.91 -25.21
C TYR A 594 -7.87 15.66 -24.43
N MET A 595 -8.33 15.87 -23.21
CA MET A 595 -8.99 14.88 -22.37
C MET A 595 -10.50 14.96 -22.56
N ARG A 596 -11.16 13.81 -22.67
CA ARG A 596 -12.62 13.70 -22.76
C ARG A 596 -13.24 13.97 -21.38
N THR A 597 -14.19 14.90 -21.30
CA THR A 597 -14.96 15.17 -20.07
C THR A 597 -16.44 15.33 -20.40
N THR A 598 -17.31 15.20 -19.39
CA THR A 598 -18.76 15.42 -19.53
C THR A 598 -19.12 16.86 -19.89
N GLN A 599 -18.27 17.84 -19.57
CA GLN A 599 -18.46 19.25 -19.91
C GLN A 599 -17.85 19.63 -21.27
N GLY A 600 -17.24 18.67 -21.98
CA GLY A 600 -16.55 18.88 -23.24
C GLY A 600 -15.04 18.62 -23.16
N PRO A 601 -14.32 18.78 -24.27
CA PRO A 601 -12.89 18.46 -24.31
C PRO A 601 -12.06 19.49 -23.53
N LYS A 602 -11.29 19.02 -22.54
CA LYS A 602 -10.35 19.84 -21.77
C LYS A 602 -8.96 19.69 -22.35
N ARG A 603 -8.29 20.80 -22.68
CA ARG A 603 -6.91 20.75 -23.19
C ARG A 603 -5.95 20.22 -22.12
N VAL A 604 -5.01 19.37 -22.54
CA VAL A 604 -3.92 18.86 -21.70
C VAL A 604 -2.61 19.50 -22.15
N ASP A 605 -1.84 20.03 -21.20
CA ASP A 605 -0.59 20.74 -21.49
C ASP A 605 0.63 19.90 -21.12
N VAL A 606 0.54 19.07 -20.07
CA VAL A 606 1.62 18.20 -19.61
C VAL A 606 1.08 16.81 -19.28
N ILE A 607 1.77 15.78 -19.76
CA ILE A 607 1.45 14.38 -19.48
C ILE A 607 2.61 13.76 -18.73
N TYR A 608 2.39 13.41 -17.47
CA TYR A 608 3.27 12.50 -16.75
C TYR A 608 2.97 11.07 -17.22
N ARG A 609 3.78 10.57 -18.15
CA ARG A 609 3.57 9.25 -18.74
C ARG A 609 4.12 8.14 -17.85
N ARG A 610 3.30 7.10 -17.67
CA ARG A 610 3.65 5.85 -17.01
C ARG A 610 3.61 4.66 -17.97
N ILE A 611 3.83 4.96 -19.26
CA ILE A 611 3.80 4.02 -20.38
C ILE A 611 5.14 4.14 -21.13
N ASP A 612 5.70 2.99 -21.54
CA ASP A 612 6.92 2.92 -22.34
C ASP A 612 6.74 3.52 -23.74
N ASP A 613 7.84 4.03 -24.32
CA ASP A 613 7.83 4.79 -25.59
C ASP A 613 7.07 4.08 -26.71
N ASP A 614 7.34 2.78 -26.87
CA ASP A 614 6.76 1.91 -27.91
C ASP A 614 5.22 1.94 -27.95
N PHE A 615 4.58 2.19 -26.81
CA PHE A 615 3.14 2.07 -26.65
C PHE A 615 2.42 3.43 -26.65
N LEU A 616 3.16 4.56 -26.69
CA LEU A 616 2.58 5.91 -26.51
C LEU A 616 1.74 6.42 -27.68
N ASP A 617 2.09 6.07 -28.91
CA ASP A 617 1.40 6.55 -30.11
C ASP A 617 1.42 5.49 -31.21
N PRO A 618 0.29 4.84 -31.53
CA PRO A 618 0.23 3.84 -32.58
C PRO A 618 0.47 4.39 -33.99
N GLN A 619 0.47 5.72 -34.20
CA GLN A 619 0.84 6.32 -35.48
C GLN A 619 2.35 6.48 -35.66
N ALA A 620 3.12 6.44 -34.58
CA ALA A 620 4.58 6.67 -34.59
C ALA A 620 5.39 5.44 -34.19
N PHE A 621 4.84 4.60 -33.31
CA PHE A 621 5.54 3.45 -32.74
C PHE A 621 4.80 2.14 -33.03
N ARG A 622 4.38 1.38 -32.01
CA ARG A 622 3.67 0.10 -32.21
C ARG A 622 2.24 0.33 -32.71
N PRO A 623 1.90 -0.07 -33.94
CA PRO A 623 0.60 0.21 -34.53
C PRO A 623 -0.56 -0.56 -33.88
N ASP A 624 -0.25 -1.64 -33.16
CA ASP A 624 -1.18 -2.46 -32.41
C ASP A 624 -1.37 -1.99 -30.95
N SER A 625 -0.67 -0.93 -30.52
CA SER A 625 -0.84 -0.39 -29.17
C SER A 625 -2.22 0.23 -28.96
N SER A 626 -2.91 -0.21 -27.92
CA SER A 626 -4.14 0.39 -27.40
C SER A 626 -3.93 1.25 -26.14
N LEU A 627 -2.70 1.32 -25.62
CA LEU A 627 -2.40 1.98 -24.33
C LEU A 627 -2.18 3.49 -24.49
N GLY A 628 -1.70 3.91 -25.65
CA GLY A 628 -1.34 5.29 -25.97
C GLY A 628 -2.46 6.11 -26.62
N CYS A 629 -2.11 7.29 -27.12
CA CYS A 629 -3.03 8.19 -27.81
C CYS A 629 -2.53 8.47 -29.23
N ALA A 630 -3.34 8.15 -30.24
CA ALA A 630 -2.99 8.35 -31.65
C ALA A 630 -2.70 9.83 -31.96
N GLY A 631 -1.54 10.10 -32.56
CA GLY A 631 -1.09 11.44 -32.93
C GLY A 631 -0.41 12.21 -31.79
N LEU A 632 -0.19 11.59 -30.64
CA LEU A 632 0.50 12.20 -29.50
C LEU A 632 1.92 12.65 -29.84
N MET A 633 2.67 11.88 -30.64
CA MET A 633 4.03 12.25 -31.05
C MET A 633 4.02 13.50 -31.94
N ARG A 634 2.98 13.68 -32.77
CA ARG A 634 2.81 14.88 -33.61
C ARG A 634 2.50 16.11 -32.75
N ALA A 635 1.63 15.97 -31.75
CA ALA A 635 1.35 17.05 -30.79
C ALA A 635 2.58 17.43 -29.96
N TYR A 636 3.38 16.44 -29.56
CA TYR A 636 4.63 16.66 -28.83
C TYR A 636 5.66 17.38 -29.71
N ARG A 637 5.89 16.91 -30.95
CA ARG A 637 6.84 17.50 -31.90
C ARG A 637 6.52 18.96 -32.25
N THR A 638 5.23 19.33 -32.29
CA THR A 638 4.79 20.70 -32.56
C THR A 638 4.87 21.62 -31.33
N GLY A 639 5.32 21.10 -30.18
CA GLY A 639 5.44 21.87 -28.95
C GLY A 639 4.10 22.22 -28.31
N ASN A 640 3.03 21.45 -28.57
CA ASN A 640 1.68 21.73 -28.05
C ASN A 640 1.36 21.01 -26.73
N VAL A 641 2.15 20.00 -26.37
CA VAL A 641 2.09 19.23 -25.11
C VAL A 641 3.50 18.89 -24.65
N ALA A 642 3.73 18.73 -23.34
CA ALA A 642 4.97 18.18 -22.80
C ALA A 642 4.78 16.72 -22.33
N LEU A 643 5.76 15.86 -22.59
CA LEU A 643 5.81 14.49 -22.09
C LEU A 643 6.90 14.36 -21.03
N CYS A 644 6.53 13.90 -19.83
CA CYS A 644 7.45 13.71 -18.72
C CYS A 644 7.41 12.22 -18.30
N ASN A 645 8.50 11.46 -18.32
CA ASN A 645 9.79 11.78 -18.97
C ASN A 645 9.64 11.91 -20.50
N ALA A 646 10.61 12.56 -21.15
CA ALA A 646 10.63 12.64 -22.61
C ALA A 646 10.77 11.26 -23.26
N ILE A 647 10.41 11.13 -24.52
CA ILE A 647 10.66 9.94 -25.33
C ILE A 647 12.17 9.79 -25.58
N GLY A 648 12.67 8.56 -25.65
CA GLY A 648 14.05 8.25 -26.02
C GLY A 648 15.07 8.39 -24.89
N THR A 649 14.63 8.53 -23.62
CA THR A 649 15.53 8.56 -22.46
C THR A 649 16.23 7.23 -22.22
N GLY A 650 15.66 6.11 -22.70
CA GLY A 650 16.19 4.77 -22.51
C GLY A 650 17.59 4.55 -23.10
N VAL A 651 18.03 5.41 -24.01
CA VAL A 651 19.40 5.37 -24.55
C VAL A 651 20.45 5.71 -23.47
N ALA A 652 20.09 6.46 -22.44
CA ALA A 652 21.02 6.89 -21.40
C ALA A 652 21.03 5.99 -20.16
N ASP A 653 20.00 5.16 -19.96
CA ASP A 653 19.94 4.17 -18.88
C ASP A 653 20.23 2.73 -19.34
N ASP A 654 20.64 2.56 -20.59
CA ASP A 654 21.11 1.26 -21.08
C ASP A 654 22.40 0.83 -20.36
N LYS A 655 22.51 -0.47 -20.08
CA LYS A 655 23.67 -1.07 -19.40
C LYS A 655 24.99 -0.81 -20.13
N SER A 656 24.96 -0.70 -21.46
CA SER A 656 26.14 -0.40 -22.27
C SER A 656 26.66 1.00 -22.01
N ILE A 657 25.74 1.93 -21.76
CA ILE A 657 26.00 3.36 -21.60
C ILE A 657 26.37 3.70 -20.15
N TYR A 658 25.88 2.95 -19.16
CA TYR A 658 26.20 3.14 -17.74
C TYR A 658 27.70 3.30 -17.45
N ALA A 659 28.56 2.51 -18.12
CA ALA A 659 30.01 2.56 -17.93
C ALA A 659 30.67 3.87 -18.40
N TYR A 660 29.96 4.69 -19.18
CA TYR A 660 30.44 5.95 -19.74
C TYR A 660 29.98 7.18 -18.94
N VAL A 661 29.08 7.03 -17.97
CA VAL A 661 28.54 8.17 -17.20
C VAL A 661 29.62 9.00 -16.49
N PRO A 662 30.69 8.41 -15.90
CA PRO A 662 31.81 9.19 -15.39
C PRO A 662 32.44 10.14 -16.44
N GLN A 663 32.66 9.64 -17.65
CA GLN A 663 33.20 10.43 -18.76
C GLN A 663 32.17 11.46 -19.27
N MET A 664 30.87 11.19 -19.17
CA MET A 664 29.84 12.19 -19.47
C MET A 664 29.90 13.37 -18.49
N ILE A 665 30.09 13.09 -17.19
CA ILE A 665 30.23 14.15 -16.18
C ILE A 665 31.46 15.01 -16.51
N GLU A 666 32.59 14.40 -16.81
CA GLU A 666 33.81 15.13 -17.19
C GLU A 666 33.61 15.93 -18.49
N PHE A 667 33.02 15.32 -19.52
CA PHE A 667 32.84 15.94 -20.83
C PHE A 667 31.86 17.12 -20.79
N TYR A 668 30.69 16.94 -20.16
CA TYR A 668 29.64 17.95 -20.17
C TYR A 668 29.75 18.99 -19.06
N LEU A 669 30.29 18.63 -17.90
CA LEU A 669 30.35 19.51 -16.73
C LEU A 669 31.78 19.99 -16.45
N GLY A 670 32.81 19.35 -16.99
CA GLY A 670 34.21 19.68 -16.65
C GLY A 670 34.56 19.34 -15.20
N GLU A 671 33.78 18.46 -14.57
CA GLU A 671 33.89 18.10 -13.16
C GLU A 671 34.31 16.64 -13.01
N LYS A 672 34.91 16.31 -11.86
CA LYS A 672 35.10 14.90 -11.49
C LYS A 672 33.79 14.33 -10.93
N PRO A 673 33.46 13.06 -11.21
CA PRO A 673 32.31 12.39 -10.60
C PRO A 673 32.37 12.43 -9.08
N LEU A 674 31.28 12.85 -8.44
CA LEU A 674 31.14 12.88 -6.98
C LEU A 674 30.60 11.56 -6.40
N LEU A 675 29.88 10.79 -7.21
CA LEU A 675 29.44 9.44 -6.90
C LEU A 675 30.15 8.46 -7.81
N ASP A 676 30.73 7.43 -7.21
CA ASP A 676 31.46 6.41 -7.95
C ASP A 676 30.47 5.48 -8.67
N ASN A 677 30.80 5.08 -9.89
CA ASN A 677 30.21 3.87 -10.46
C ASN A 677 30.81 2.65 -9.76
N VAL A 678 30.10 1.52 -9.81
CA VAL A 678 30.77 0.21 -9.65
C VAL A 678 31.87 0.07 -10.72
N PRO A 679 33.11 -0.28 -10.36
CA PRO A 679 34.17 -0.54 -11.33
C PRO A 679 33.68 -1.51 -12.40
N THR A 680 33.72 -1.10 -13.66
CA THR A 680 33.11 -1.84 -14.76
C THR A 680 34.12 -1.99 -15.90
N TRP A 681 34.48 -3.23 -16.21
CA TRP A 681 35.32 -3.57 -17.35
C TRP A 681 34.45 -3.81 -18.57
N ARG A 682 34.76 -3.14 -19.67
CA ARG A 682 34.05 -3.29 -20.95
C ARG A 682 34.78 -4.32 -21.79
N CYS A 683 34.20 -5.51 -22.00
CA CYS A 683 34.88 -6.58 -22.73
C CYS A 683 35.17 -6.23 -24.20
N ARG A 684 34.58 -5.15 -24.75
CA ARG A 684 34.96 -4.62 -26.07
C ARG A 684 36.40 -4.07 -26.13
N GLU A 685 36.96 -3.68 -24.99
CA GLU A 685 38.32 -3.16 -24.91
C GLU A 685 39.30 -4.33 -24.71
N PRO A 686 40.37 -4.45 -25.51
CA PRO A 686 41.26 -5.61 -25.44
C PRO A 686 41.88 -5.85 -24.06
N GLU A 687 42.27 -4.79 -23.34
CA GLU A 687 42.86 -4.88 -22.01
C GLU A 687 41.84 -5.34 -20.96
N SER A 688 40.64 -4.76 -20.98
CA SER A 688 39.51 -5.16 -20.14
C SER A 688 39.11 -6.61 -20.41
N LEU A 689 39.04 -7.05 -21.68
CA LEU A 689 38.74 -8.43 -22.05
C LEU A 689 39.78 -9.41 -21.49
N ALA A 690 41.07 -9.08 -21.64
CA ALA A 690 42.16 -9.91 -21.13
C ALA A 690 42.07 -10.05 -19.60
N TYR A 691 41.83 -8.95 -18.89
CA TYR A 691 41.64 -8.96 -17.45
C TYR A 691 40.42 -9.81 -17.04
N VAL A 692 39.26 -9.58 -17.67
CA VAL A 692 38.03 -10.31 -17.36
C VAL A 692 38.23 -11.81 -17.55
N LEU A 693 38.77 -12.24 -18.69
CA LEU A 693 39.02 -13.65 -18.96
C LEU A 693 39.99 -14.30 -17.96
N ALA A 694 40.97 -13.54 -17.45
CA ALA A 694 41.92 -14.02 -16.45
C ALA A 694 41.31 -14.12 -15.04
N HIS A 695 40.31 -13.29 -14.72
CA HIS A 695 39.71 -13.17 -13.38
C HIS A 695 38.23 -13.57 -13.34
N LEU A 696 37.75 -14.36 -14.31
CA LEU A 696 36.33 -14.75 -14.43
C LEU A 696 35.74 -15.38 -13.16
N SER A 697 36.56 -16.10 -12.37
CA SER A 697 36.14 -16.71 -11.10
C SER A 697 35.91 -15.70 -9.96
N GLU A 698 36.32 -14.45 -10.13
CA GLU A 698 36.25 -13.40 -9.10
C GLU A 698 35.20 -12.33 -9.43
N LEU A 699 34.76 -12.30 -10.69
CA LEU A 699 33.92 -11.25 -11.26
C LEU A 699 32.48 -11.70 -11.48
N VAL A 700 31.60 -10.72 -11.61
CA VAL A 700 30.24 -10.91 -12.14
C VAL A 700 30.22 -10.37 -13.56
N VAL A 701 29.92 -11.22 -14.54
CA VAL A 701 29.83 -10.84 -15.96
C VAL A 701 28.37 -10.80 -16.40
N LYS A 702 27.97 -9.74 -17.10
CA LYS A 702 26.60 -9.51 -17.55
C LYS A 702 26.59 -9.20 -19.04
N GLU A 703 25.60 -9.72 -19.75
CA GLU A 703 25.31 -9.29 -21.12
C GLU A 703 24.74 -7.86 -21.13
N VAL A 704 25.17 -7.09 -22.12
CA VAL A 704 24.83 -5.68 -22.33
C VAL A 704 23.37 -5.52 -22.77
N HIS A 705 22.90 -6.37 -23.68
CA HIS A 705 21.52 -6.37 -24.19
C HIS A 705 20.76 -7.62 -23.71
N GLY A 706 20.12 -7.54 -22.54
CA GLY A 706 19.33 -8.63 -21.99
C GLY A 706 18.43 -8.22 -20.82
N ALA A 707 17.20 -8.75 -20.79
CA ALA A 707 16.23 -8.59 -19.72
C ALA A 707 16.28 -9.79 -18.75
N GLY A 708 16.27 -9.51 -17.44
CA GLY A 708 15.85 -10.50 -16.43
C GLY A 708 16.73 -11.75 -16.23
N GLY A 709 17.99 -11.59 -15.82
CA GLY A 709 18.76 -12.69 -15.18
C GLY A 709 19.32 -13.78 -16.11
N TYR A 710 18.81 -13.92 -17.34
CA TYR A 710 19.44 -14.71 -18.39
C TYR A 710 20.62 -13.94 -19.00
N GLY A 711 21.78 -14.60 -19.15
CA GLY A 711 23.01 -13.97 -19.69
C GLY A 711 24.00 -13.43 -18.65
N MET A 712 23.99 -13.94 -17.41
CA MET A 712 24.90 -13.52 -16.33
C MET A 712 25.76 -14.69 -15.81
N LEU A 713 27.02 -14.43 -15.48
CA LEU A 713 27.92 -15.31 -14.74
C LEU A 713 28.25 -14.70 -13.38
N VAL A 714 28.11 -15.47 -12.31
CA VAL A 714 28.59 -15.08 -10.97
C VAL A 714 29.81 -15.94 -10.66
N GLY A 715 31.00 -15.46 -11.04
CA GLY A 715 32.27 -16.20 -10.97
C GLY A 715 32.48 -16.97 -9.67
N PRO A 716 32.37 -16.33 -8.49
CA PRO A 716 32.59 -17.00 -7.21
C PRO A 716 31.61 -18.12 -6.87
N ALA A 717 30.45 -18.14 -7.53
CA ALA A 717 29.40 -19.13 -7.33
C ALA A 717 29.25 -20.11 -8.52
N SER A 718 30.12 -20.01 -9.53
CA SER A 718 30.09 -20.85 -10.73
C SER A 718 31.17 -21.92 -10.70
N THR A 719 30.86 -23.09 -11.26
CA THR A 719 31.83 -24.17 -11.44
C THR A 719 32.84 -23.82 -12.52
N ARG A 720 34.00 -24.49 -12.51
CA ARG A 720 35.04 -24.28 -13.52
C ARG A 720 34.54 -24.54 -14.96
N ALA A 721 33.67 -25.54 -15.14
CA ALA A 721 33.10 -25.87 -16.44
C ALA A 721 32.15 -24.77 -16.95
N GLU A 722 31.33 -24.19 -16.08
CA GLU A 722 30.45 -23.06 -16.41
C GLU A 722 31.25 -21.81 -16.75
N ILE A 723 32.31 -21.52 -15.99
CA ILE A 723 33.23 -20.41 -16.24
C ILE A 723 33.89 -20.56 -17.62
N GLU A 724 34.39 -21.76 -17.96
CA GLU A 724 35.04 -22.01 -19.25
C GLU A 724 34.05 -21.89 -20.42
N ALA A 725 32.83 -22.42 -20.27
CA ALA A 725 31.76 -22.26 -21.26
C ALA A 725 31.37 -20.79 -21.44
N PHE A 726 31.30 -20.01 -20.35
CA PHE A 726 31.01 -18.58 -20.41
C PHE A 726 32.16 -17.79 -21.05
N ALA A 727 33.42 -18.15 -20.76
CA ALA A 727 34.59 -17.55 -21.39
C ALA A 727 34.56 -17.66 -22.91
N GLN A 728 34.12 -18.80 -23.47
CA GLN A 728 33.98 -18.97 -24.92
C GLN A 728 32.90 -18.06 -25.51
N ARG A 729 31.78 -17.86 -24.80
CA ARG A 729 30.73 -16.93 -25.21
C ARG A 729 31.21 -15.48 -25.24
N ILE A 730 31.96 -15.05 -24.22
CA ILE A 730 32.56 -13.71 -24.19
C ILE A 730 33.53 -13.54 -25.37
N LYS A 731 34.39 -14.53 -25.65
CA LYS A 731 35.35 -14.46 -26.78
C LYS A 731 34.65 -14.36 -28.14
N ALA A 732 33.50 -15.01 -28.31
CA ALA A 732 32.75 -14.97 -29.56
C ALA A 732 32.19 -13.57 -29.84
N HIS A 733 31.66 -12.90 -28.82
CA HIS A 733 31.02 -11.59 -28.94
C HIS A 733 31.39 -10.66 -27.79
N PRO A 734 32.66 -10.21 -27.69
CA PRO A 734 33.15 -9.49 -26.51
C PRO A 734 32.47 -8.14 -26.29
N ALA A 735 31.99 -7.50 -27.36
CA ALA A 735 31.24 -6.25 -27.27
C ALA A 735 29.92 -6.38 -26.48
N ASN A 736 29.37 -7.58 -26.38
CA ASN A 736 28.09 -7.82 -25.72
C ASN A 736 28.21 -8.00 -24.21
N TYR A 737 29.41 -7.87 -23.61
CA TYR A 737 29.62 -8.18 -22.20
C TYR A 737 30.32 -7.06 -21.43
N ILE A 738 29.90 -6.88 -20.19
CA ILE A 738 30.60 -6.09 -19.17
C ILE A 738 30.85 -6.96 -17.94
N ALA A 739 31.91 -6.65 -17.19
CA ALA A 739 32.21 -7.32 -15.94
C ALA A 739 32.34 -6.31 -14.79
N GLN A 740 31.95 -6.72 -13.60
CA GLN A 740 32.00 -5.94 -12.38
C GLN A 740 32.58 -6.79 -11.25
N PRO A 741 33.24 -6.19 -10.24
CA PRO A 741 33.68 -6.93 -9.07
C PRO A 741 32.46 -7.42 -8.30
N THR A 742 32.63 -8.54 -7.59
CA THR A 742 31.62 -8.99 -6.62
C THR A 742 31.64 -8.02 -5.43
N LEU A 743 30.70 -7.08 -5.38
CA LEU A 743 30.59 -6.13 -4.28
C LEU A 743 30.02 -6.81 -3.03
N SER A 744 30.72 -6.65 -1.91
CA SER A 744 30.17 -6.95 -0.58
C SER A 744 29.23 -5.80 -0.18
N LEU A 745 27.96 -5.94 -0.56
CA LEU A 745 26.91 -4.96 -0.29
C LEU A 745 26.75 -4.75 1.22
N SER A 746 26.51 -3.51 1.65
CA SER A 746 26.28 -3.20 3.05
C SER A 746 25.06 -3.95 3.58
N THR A 747 25.10 -4.33 4.85
CA THR A 747 23.97 -4.90 5.56
C THR A 747 23.29 -3.88 6.45
N CYS A 748 21.99 -4.03 6.62
CA CYS A 748 21.21 -3.29 7.60
C CYS A 748 20.49 -4.29 8.51
N PRO A 749 20.38 -4.01 9.82
CA PRO A 749 19.54 -4.79 10.73
C PRO A 749 18.13 -4.93 10.18
N THR A 750 17.62 -6.16 10.17
CA THR A 750 16.33 -6.53 9.56
C THR A 750 15.63 -7.55 10.45
N PHE A 751 14.34 -7.36 10.66
CA PHE A 751 13.49 -8.21 11.49
C PHE A 751 12.96 -9.40 10.68
N VAL A 752 13.64 -10.54 10.86
CA VAL A 752 13.35 -11.82 10.20
C VAL A 752 12.78 -12.83 11.22
N GLU A 753 12.43 -14.04 10.77
CA GLU A 753 11.85 -15.08 11.65
C GLU A 753 12.73 -15.41 12.86
N GLN A 754 14.06 -15.45 12.69
CA GLN A 754 15.03 -15.70 13.76
C GLN A 754 15.33 -14.49 14.65
N GLY A 755 14.62 -13.36 14.48
CA GLY A 755 14.86 -12.11 15.20
C GLY A 755 15.54 -11.05 14.33
N ILE A 756 16.45 -10.26 14.91
CA ILE A 756 17.15 -9.18 14.19
C ILE A 756 18.44 -9.74 13.60
N ALA A 757 18.55 -9.70 12.28
CA ALA A 757 19.74 -10.18 11.56
C ALA A 757 20.15 -9.19 10.45
N PRO A 758 21.45 -9.12 10.12
CA PRO A 758 21.92 -8.30 9.00
C PRO A 758 21.39 -8.85 7.67
N ARG A 759 20.89 -7.96 6.81
CA ARG A 759 20.50 -8.27 5.42
C ARG A 759 20.99 -7.21 4.46
N HIS A 760 21.36 -7.62 3.25
CA HIS A 760 21.87 -6.71 2.23
C HIS A 760 20.77 -5.76 1.75
N ILE A 761 21.15 -4.51 1.50
CA ILE A 761 20.24 -3.44 1.09
C ILE A 761 20.78 -2.61 -0.08
N ASP A 762 19.89 -1.91 -0.76
CA ASP A 762 20.23 -0.80 -1.67
C ASP A 762 19.35 0.44 -1.38
N LEU A 763 19.63 1.54 -2.08
CA LEU A 763 18.85 2.77 -2.05
C LEU A 763 18.44 3.19 -3.45
N ARG A 764 17.22 3.66 -3.62
CA ARG A 764 16.80 4.42 -4.79
C ARG A 764 16.29 5.81 -4.38
N PRO A 765 17.14 6.84 -4.33
CA PRO A 765 16.71 8.23 -4.37
C PRO A 765 16.06 8.59 -5.72
N PHE A 766 15.18 9.60 -5.69
CA PHE A 766 14.51 10.13 -6.86
C PHE A 766 14.91 11.59 -7.09
N VAL A 767 15.51 11.87 -8.24
CA VAL A 767 15.92 13.22 -8.65
C VAL A 767 14.84 13.81 -9.54
N LEU A 768 14.37 15.02 -9.22
CA LEU A 768 13.40 15.78 -9.98
C LEU A 768 14.11 16.89 -10.75
N SER A 769 13.96 16.90 -12.07
CA SER A 769 14.53 17.89 -12.98
C SER A 769 13.42 18.70 -13.64
N GLY A 770 13.35 19.98 -13.33
CA GLY A 770 12.51 20.95 -14.03
C GLY A 770 13.33 22.21 -14.30
N LYS A 771 12.82 23.38 -13.91
CA LYS A 771 13.63 24.62 -13.89
C LYS A 771 14.86 24.53 -12.97
N THR A 772 14.77 23.69 -11.95
CA THR A 772 15.86 23.36 -11.00
C THR A 772 15.92 21.85 -10.83
N VAL A 773 17.08 21.32 -10.46
CA VAL A 773 17.27 19.92 -10.11
C VAL A 773 17.21 19.76 -8.60
N GLN A 774 16.31 18.92 -8.09
CA GLN A 774 16.02 18.77 -6.66
C GLN A 774 15.90 17.29 -6.27
N VAL A 775 16.13 16.99 -4.99
CA VAL A 775 16.01 15.65 -4.41
C VAL A 775 15.38 15.79 -3.03
N VAL A 776 14.31 15.05 -2.76
CA VAL A 776 13.71 14.95 -1.43
C VAL A 776 14.63 14.12 -0.53
N PRO A 777 14.82 14.45 0.76
CA PRO A 777 15.69 13.73 1.68
C PRO A 777 15.14 12.35 2.07
N GLY A 778 15.14 11.43 1.11
CA GLY A 778 14.61 10.08 1.23
C GLY A 778 14.78 9.28 -0.05
N GLY A 779 14.39 8.02 0.01
CA GLY A 779 14.42 7.10 -1.12
C GLY A 779 13.85 5.75 -0.74
N LEU A 780 13.62 4.91 -1.74
CA LEU A 780 13.20 3.54 -1.53
C LEU A 780 14.42 2.70 -1.12
N THR A 781 14.47 2.23 0.13
CA THR A 781 15.45 1.21 0.52
C THR A 781 14.83 -0.16 0.28
N ARG A 782 15.47 -1.00 -0.54
CA ARG A 782 15.09 -2.41 -0.72
C ARG A 782 16.00 -3.30 0.09
N VAL A 783 15.49 -4.45 0.54
CA VAL A 783 16.21 -5.41 1.37
C VAL A 783 16.07 -6.83 0.85
N ALA A 784 17.19 -7.55 0.77
CA ALA A 784 17.23 -8.97 0.44
C ALA A 784 16.92 -9.80 1.70
N LEU A 785 15.67 -10.25 1.85
CA LEU A 785 15.21 -10.91 3.08
C LEU A 785 15.83 -12.29 3.32
N LYS A 786 16.13 -13.01 2.24
CA LYS A 786 16.77 -14.34 2.29
C LYS A 786 18.22 -14.20 2.74
N GLU A 787 18.62 -15.03 3.70
CA GLU A 787 19.99 -15.05 4.21
C GLU A 787 21.02 -15.31 3.10
N GLY A 788 22.11 -14.52 3.09
CA GLY A 788 23.16 -14.58 2.06
C GLY A 788 22.75 -14.10 0.66
N SER A 789 21.50 -13.70 0.45
CA SER A 789 21.04 -13.20 -0.84
C SER A 789 21.49 -11.76 -1.09
N LEU A 790 22.01 -11.49 -2.29
CA LEU A 790 22.25 -10.14 -2.80
C LEU A 790 21.08 -9.62 -3.64
N VAL A 791 20.03 -10.44 -3.83
CA VAL A 791 18.86 -10.10 -4.64
C VAL A 791 17.88 -9.31 -3.80
N VAL A 792 17.84 -7.99 -4.05
CA VAL A 792 16.93 -7.03 -3.42
C VAL A 792 15.67 -6.75 -4.25
N ASN A 793 15.56 -7.31 -5.45
CA ASN A 793 14.42 -7.06 -6.34
C ASN A 793 13.11 -7.64 -5.76
N SER A 794 12.07 -6.81 -5.71
CA SER A 794 10.76 -7.15 -5.16
C SER A 794 10.06 -8.29 -5.92
N SER A 795 10.28 -8.43 -7.24
CA SER A 795 9.75 -9.55 -8.02
C SER A 795 10.33 -10.91 -7.62
N GLN A 796 11.46 -10.93 -6.90
CA GLN A 796 12.14 -12.12 -6.42
C GLN A 796 12.14 -12.25 -4.89
N GLY A 797 11.21 -11.56 -4.21
CA GLY A 797 11.01 -11.67 -2.76
C GLY A 797 11.80 -10.66 -1.91
N GLY A 798 12.30 -9.58 -2.51
CA GLY A 798 12.87 -8.44 -1.78
C GLY A 798 11.80 -7.64 -1.01
N GLY A 799 12.13 -7.20 0.19
CA GLY A 799 11.30 -6.32 1.02
C GLY A 799 11.71 -4.85 0.89
N THR A 800 11.05 -3.97 1.64
CA THR A 800 11.39 -2.54 1.71
C THR A 800 11.52 -2.05 3.15
N LYS A 801 12.27 -0.96 3.32
CA LYS A 801 12.47 -0.25 4.60
C LYS A 801 12.23 1.24 4.41
N ASP A 802 11.85 1.92 5.47
CA ASP A 802 11.91 3.38 5.51
C ASP A 802 13.37 3.84 5.52
N THR A 803 13.66 4.93 4.80
CA THR A 803 14.97 5.58 4.77
C THR A 803 14.88 6.88 5.53
N TRP A 804 15.60 6.97 6.65
CA TRP A 804 15.66 8.16 7.50
C TRP A 804 16.89 8.97 7.16
N VAL A 805 16.70 10.11 6.51
CA VAL A 805 17.73 11.14 6.43
C VAL A 805 17.59 12.03 7.65
N LEU A 806 18.67 12.15 8.42
CA LEU A 806 18.68 13.02 9.60
C LEU A 806 18.89 14.49 9.19
N ASP A 807 18.20 15.40 9.85
CA ASP A 807 18.49 16.84 9.78
C ASP A 807 19.81 17.17 10.49
N ALA A 808 20.45 18.25 10.05
CA ALA A 808 21.72 18.73 10.57
C ALA A 808 21.62 19.35 11.98
#